data_AF-A0A2S9SPB6-F1
#
_entry.id   AF-A0A2S9SPB6-F1
#
_cell.length_a   1.000
_cell.length_b   1.000
_cell.length_c   1.000
_cell.angle_alpha   90.00
_cell.angle_beta   90.00
_cell.angle_gamma   90.00
#
_symmetry.space_group_name_H-M   'P 1'
#
loop_
_entity.id
_entity.type
_entity.pdbx_description
1 polymer ?
#
loop_
_entity_poly.entity_id
_entity_poly.type
_entity_poly.pdbx_seq_one_letter_code
_entity_poly.pdbx_strand_id
1 'polypeptide(L)'
;MKNLSIRVKLLSIVIITIILVSTIIATKSIYEVNNLTNQTIEEYRQNAFNTSIEELKNYTAFAQNIAKSSYEEAKIENIKARKGAYLKSQTDFLFAMISKIYDEQKNKIPEAELKKILLEAIGSVRYGEKNDYFFVYDKNSTILKLPLTPEREGTKNNGKHILEFIKTAFEKGEGFVPYEQVIPGKEPRAKLSNIRLFEPYGWVVGTGVYIDNEEKELKAKALNEISKIRFGQDGYFFVYDYDGTNIMHPINPSLVGKNLIENKSQKGVYYIKDLIEAAKKGGGTVIFDFPKSKDDPTLYDKIGYADGLQEWKWMIGTGVYVDNIEKNIEIMHQNSKEKIASIILGIVIIAIVVSVILIFLISFFITKEIISPLERFENGLLSFFKYLNKESSDVSKIEIKSEDEIGIMTKVVNQNIERTNNLLKQDEALIKNVKEVVSQINKGNLKERIIAKTENDSLEELKNILNDMLEIISKKVNNDLVSIDEVLSKYKDMNFTARIENLTGDVAKEINILADTINHLLLENKINGLTLEDSSKILLENVNKLNISSNEAAASLEETAAALEQITSNIRNNTESIAKMAKLSDGVIRSSKDGENLANQTTNAMDEINNKVNMVNEAIAVIDQIAFQTNILSLNAAVEAATAGEAGKGFAVVAQEVRNLASRSAEAAKDIKHIVEEATIKANEGKQIASSMIYGYKDLSENITQTMNLISDIENASKEQLMGIEQINDAVSELDRQTQQNAMVSSQTHDIALVTDEIAKEIVKEANSKEFIGKDSAKARDFHKSNTTVATTSNKKPTIKNIEKKESIKDSEEWENF
;
A
#
# COMPACT_ATOMS: atom_id res chain seq x y z
N MET A 1 43.29 -70.00 -0.42
CA MET A 1 42.50 -70.33 -1.63
C MET A 1 43.22 -71.31 -2.59
N LYS A 2 44.05 -72.26 -2.12
CA LYS A 2 44.72 -73.23 -3.03
C LYS A 2 43.84 -74.43 -3.44
N ASN A 3 42.82 -74.78 -2.64
CA ASN A 3 41.94 -75.94 -2.87
C ASN A 3 40.51 -75.58 -3.35
N LEU A 4 40.28 -74.37 -3.88
CA LEU A 4 38.99 -73.95 -4.43
C LEU A 4 38.98 -74.07 -5.95
N SER A 5 37.88 -74.58 -6.52
CA SER A 5 37.70 -74.68 -7.97
C SER A 5 37.71 -73.28 -8.61
N ILE A 6 38.15 -73.18 -9.86
CA ILE A 6 38.18 -71.92 -10.63
C ILE A 6 36.81 -71.24 -10.62
N ARG A 7 35.72 -72.03 -10.62
CA ARG A 7 34.33 -71.58 -10.48
C ARG A 7 34.08 -70.82 -9.18
N VAL A 8 34.53 -71.35 -8.04
CA VAL A 8 34.30 -70.70 -6.74
C VAL A 8 35.19 -69.46 -6.58
N LYS A 9 36.42 -69.49 -7.11
CA LYS A 9 37.34 -68.33 -7.06
C LYS A 9 36.81 -67.12 -7.82
N LEU A 10 36.24 -67.32 -9.01
CA LEU A 10 35.65 -66.23 -9.81
C LEU A 10 34.38 -65.66 -9.18
N LEU A 11 33.50 -66.51 -8.65
CA LEU A 11 32.29 -66.09 -7.93
C LEU A 11 32.60 -65.28 -6.65
N SER A 12 33.62 -65.68 -5.90
CA SER A 12 34.03 -64.95 -4.69
C SER A 12 34.57 -63.54 -4.99
N ILE A 13 35.32 -63.36 -6.09
CA ILE A 13 35.87 -62.05 -6.48
C ILE A 13 34.75 -61.07 -6.87
N VAL A 14 33.74 -61.53 -7.61
CA VAL A 14 32.60 -60.69 -8.04
C VAL A 14 31.75 -60.27 -6.83
N ILE A 15 31.44 -61.20 -5.92
CA ILE A 15 30.64 -60.90 -4.71
C ILE A 15 31.36 -59.89 -3.82
N ILE A 16 32.67 -60.05 -3.61
CA ILE A 16 33.48 -59.11 -2.82
C ILE A 16 33.52 -57.72 -3.47
N THR A 17 33.63 -57.64 -4.79
CA THR A 17 33.68 -56.37 -5.53
C THR A 17 32.35 -55.61 -5.46
N ILE A 18 31.22 -56.32 -5.57
CA ILE A 18 29.88 -55.72 -5.46
C ILE A 18 29.64 -55.18 -4.04
N ILE A 19 29.99 -55.93 -3.00
CA ILE A 19 29.83 -55.48 -1.61
C ILE A 19 30.69 -54.23 -1.36
N LEU A 20 31.91 -54.19 -1.88
CA LEU A 20 32.82 -53.06 -1.71
C LEU A 20 32.29 -51.79 -2.40
N VAL A 21 31.85 -51.89 -3.67
CA VAL A 21 31.31 -50.73 -4.42
C VAL A 21 29.99 -50.23 -3.82
N SER A 22 29.10 -51.14 -3.40
CA SER A 22 27.82 -50.79 -2.78
C SER A 22 28.02 -50.04 -1.45
N THR A 23 29.00 -50.49 -0.66
CA THR A 23 29.33 -49.84 0.62
C THR A 23 29.91 -48.44 0.39
N ILE A 24 30.79 -48.27 -0.61
CA ILE A 24 31.38 -46.96 -0.95
C ILE A 24 30.30 -45.98 -1.41
N ILE A 25 29.37 -46.41 -2.28
CA ILE A 25 28.27 -45.56 -2.76
C ILE A 25 27.35 -45.17 -1.61
N ALA A 26 26.93 -46.13 -0.77
CA ALA A 26 26.07 -45.84 0.38
C ALA A 26 26.71 -44.85 1.35
N THR A 27 28.00 -45.01 1.63
CA THR A 27 28.74 -44.12 2.54
C THR A 27 28.87 -42.71 1.95
N LYS A 28 29.16 -42.59 0.64
CA LYS A 28 29.24 -41.30 -0.06
C LYS A 28 27.87 -40.59 -0.11
N SER A 29 26.79 -41.30 -0.41
CA SER A 29 25.44 -40.73 -0.44
C SER A 29 24.97 -40.25 0.94
N ILE A 30 25.24 -41.01 2.01
CA ILE A 30 24.93 -40.58 3.38
C ILE A 30 25.68 -39.29 3.72
N TYR A 31 26.97 -39.23 3.37
CA TYR A 31 27.79 -38.05 3.60
C TYR A 31 27.27 -36.82 2.83
N GLU A 32 26.97 -36.95 1.54
CA GLU A 32 26.47 -35.84 0.71
C GLU A 32 25.10 -35.35 1.15
N VAL A 33 24.16 -36.25 1.48
CA VAL A 33 22.82 -35.86 1.97
C VAL A 33 22.90 -35.17 3.34
N ASN A 34 23.74 -35.66 4.25
CA ASN A 34 23.92 -35.03 5.56
C ASN A 34 24.57 -33.64 5.43
N ASN A 35 25.53 -33.48 4.52
CA ASN A 35 26.15 -32.19 4.24
C ASN A 35 25.15 -31.20 3.63
N LEU A 36 24.38 -31.62 2.63
CA LEU A 36 23.34 -30.80 1.99
C LEU A 36 22.23 -30.40 2.98
N THR A 37 21.84 -31.32 3.86
CA THR A 37 20.84 -31.07 4.91
C THR A 37 21.34 -29.99 5.89
N ASN A 38 22.58 -30.11 6.36
CA ASN A 38 23.16 -29.12 7.26
C ASN A 38 23.30 -27.75 6.58
N GLN A 39 23.70 -27.70 5.31
CA GLN A 39 23.73 -26.45 4.55
C GLN A 39 22.35 -25.82 4.41
N THR A 40 21.32 -26.61 4.09
CA THR A 40 19.93 -26.13 3.94
C THR A 40 19.37 -25.60 5.26
N ILE A 41 19.70 -26.26 6.38
CA ILE A 41 19.29 -25.84 7.72
C ILE A 41 19.97 -24.53 8.12
N GLU A 42 21.27 -24.38 7.87
CA GLU A 42 21.99 -23.14 8.14
C GLU A 42 21.49 -21.99 7.26
N GLU A 43 21.20 -22.24 5.98
CA GLU A 43 20.59 -21.27 5.07
C GLU A 43 19.19 -20.85 5.56
N TYR A 44 18.34 -21.82 5.95
CA TYR A 44 17.03 -21.52 6.52
C TYR A 44 17.14 -20.68 7.79
N ARG A 45 18.05 -21.04 8.71
CA ARG A 45 18.30 -20.31 9.94
C ARG A 45 18.72 -18.87 9.64
N GLN A 46 19.71 -18.68 8.77
CA GLN A 46 20.21 -17.36 8.40
C GLN A 46 19.11 -16.50 7.75
N ASN A 47 18.32 -17.08 6.83
CA ASN A 47 17.24 -16.38 6.15
C ASN A 47 16.10 -16.01 7.12
N ALA A 48 15.71 -16.91 8.02
CA ALA A 48 14.68 -16.64 9.02
C ALA A 48 15.11 -15.54 9.99
N PHE A 49 16.36 -15.58 10.47
CA PHE A 49 16.94 -14.53 11.30
C PHE A 49 16.98 -13.17 10.58
N ASN A 50 17.47 -13.14 9.34
CA ASN A 50 17.55 -11.92 8.54
C ASN A 50 16.15 -11.32 8.28
N THR A 51 15.16 -12.17 7.98
CA THR A 51 13.77 -11.76 7.78
C THR A 51 13.20 -11.12 9.04
N SER A 52 13.38 -11.76 10.20
CA SER A 52 12.95 -11.18 11.49
C SER A 52 13.62 -9.84 11.78
N ILE A 53 14.91 -9.67 11.46
CA ILE A 53 15.61 -8.38 11.66
C ILE A 53 15.02 -7.29 10.76
N GLU A 54 14.79 -7.58 9.47
CA GLU A 54 14.18 -6.63 8.54
C GLU A 54 12.75 -6.23 8.96
N GLU A 55 11.94 -7.18 9.42
CA GLU A 55 10.61 -6.89 9.97
C GLU A 55 10.69 -5.95 11.19
N LEU A 56 11.55 -6.27 12.17
CA LEU A 56 11.70 -5.42 13.35
C LEU A 56 12.17 -4.01 12.98
N LYS A 57 13.08 -3.89 12.01
CA LYS A 57 13.56 -2.61 11.48
C LYS A 57 12.41 -1.80 10.88
N ASN A 58 11.57 -2.41 10.05
CA ASN A 58 10.41 -1.75 9.45
C ASN A 58 9.38 -1.32 10.50
N TYR A 59 9.08 -2.18 11.48
CA TYR A 59 8.21 -1.85 12.60
C TYR A 59 8.76 -0.68 13.43
N THR A 60 10.06 -0.69 13.71
CA THR A 60 10.72 0.35 14.51
C THR A 60 10.76 1.68 13.75
N ALA A 61 11.02 1.66 12.44
CA ALA A 61 10.97 2.84 11.59
C ALA A 61 9.57 3.48 11.58
N PHE A 62 8.50 2.67 11.54
CA PHE A 62 7.14 3.18 11.65
C PHE A 62 6.90 3.91 12.99
N ALA A 63 7.29 3.30 14.11
CA ALA A 63 7.17 3.92 15.43
C ALA A 63 8.05 5.18 15.57
N GLN A 64 9.26 5.17 14.99
CA GLN A 64 10.16 6.32 14.93
C GLN A 64 9.55 7.46 14.12
N ASN A 65 8.89 7.18 12.99
CA ASN A 65 8.22 8.19 12.17
C ASN A 65 7.09 8.89 12.92
N ILE A 66 6.30 8.16 13.73
CA ILE A 66 5.28 8.78 14.61
C ILE A 66 5.92 9.76 15.59
N ALA A 67 7.00 9.34 16.26
CA ALA A 67 7.73 10.20 17.18
C ALA A 67 8.37 11.41 16.46
N LYS A 68 8.93 11.21 15.27
CA LYS A 68 9.55 12.24 14.45
C LYS A 68 8.53 13.27 13.95
N SER A 69 7.35 12.83 13.51
CA SER A 69 6.26 13.74 13.14
C SER A 69 5.84 14.62 14.33
N SER A 70 5.69 14.01 15.51
CA SER A 70 5.37 14.75 16.73
C SER A 70 6.48 15.71 17.15
N TYR A 71 7.75 15.37 16.88
CA TYR A 71 8.88 16.28 17.08
C TYR A 71 8.85 17.47 16.12
N GLU A 72 8.59 17.23 14.84
CA GLU A 72 8.45 18.30 13.84
C GLU A 72 7.31 19.26 14.21
N GLU A 73 6.18 18.74 14.68
CA GLU A 73 5.08 19.56 15.22
C GLU A 73 5.49 20.36 16.48
N ALA A 74 6.37 19.80 17.31
CA ALA A 74 6.83 20.43 18.54
C ALA A 74 7.89 21.53 18.33
N LYS A 75 8.40 21.71 17.11
CA LYS A 75 9.31 22.81 16.80
C LYS A 75 8.63 24.15 17.07
N ILE A 76 9.32 25.04 17.77
CA ILE A 76 8.77 26.32 18.22
C ILE A 76 8.24 27.19 17.08
N GLU A 77 8.84 27.10 15.89
CA GLU A 77 8.40 27.81 14.68
C GLU A 77 7.05 27.29 14.19
N ASN A 78 6.86 25.97 14.17
CA ASN A 78 5.61 25.33 13.78
C ASN A 78 4.50 25.58 14.81
N ILE A 79 4.83 25.55 16.11
CA ILE A 79 3.92 25.96 17.17
C ILE A 79 3.48 27.42 16.97
N LYS A 80 4.44 28.33 16.73
CA LYS A 80 4.15 29.76 16.49
C LYS A 80 3.31 29.97 15.24
N ALA A 81 3.57 29.26 14.15
CA ALA A 81 2.80 29.35 12.91
C ALA A 81 1.35 28.91 13.13
N ARG A 82 1.14 27.73 13.73
CA ARG A 82 -0.20 27.17 14.01
C ARG A 82 -0.99 28.05 14.98
N LYS A 83 -0.38 28.43 16.12
CA LYS A 83 -1.02 29.31 17.11
C LYS A 83 -1.21 30.72 16.57
N GLY A 84 -0.28 31.21 15.75
CA GLY A 84 -0.38 32.50 15.07
C GLY A 84 -1.58 32.54 14.12
N ALA A 85 -1.76 31.52 13.27
CA ALA A 85 -2.92 31.41 12.40
C ALA A 85 -4.24 31.41 13.19
N TYR A 86 -4.28 30.65 14.30
CA TYR A 86 -5.43 30.65 15.21
C TYR A 86 -5.71 32.03 15.81
N LEU A 87 -4.70 32.70 16.38
CA LEU A 87 -4.82 34.05 16.94
C LEU A 87 -5.24 35.10 15.90
N LYS A 88 -4.74 34.98 14.67
CA LYS A 88 -5.12 35.86 13.56
C LYS A 88 -6.58 35.69 13.22
N SER A 89 -7.09 34.45 13.13
CA SER A 89 -8.52 34.19 12.90
C SER A 89 -9.41 34.85 13.96
N GLN A 90 -9.01 34.76 15.24
CA GLN A 90 -9.74 35.43 16.33
C GLN A 90 -9.67 36.96 16.22
N THR A 91 -8.51 37.50 15.86
CA THR A 91 -8.31 38.94 15.67
C THR A 91 -9.09 39.46 14.46
N ASP A 92 -9.12 38.72 13.36
CA ASP A 92 -9.92 39.01 12.15
C ASP A 92 -11.41 39.09 12.49
N PHE A 93 -11.90 38.12 13.27
CA PHE A 93 -13.29 38.12 13.75
C PHE A 93 -13.61 39.36 14.60
N LEU A 94 -12.76 39.69 15.58
CA LEU A 94 -12.96 40.87 16.41
C LEU A 94 -12.92 42.15 15.57
N PHE A 95 -11.94 42.29 14.67
CA PHE A 95 -11.78 43.48 13.85
C PHE A 95 -12.94 43.70 12.90
N ALA A 96 -13.48 42.63 12.31
CA ALA A 96 -14.70 42.71 11.51
C ALA A 96 -15.89 43.23 12.34
N MET A 97 -16.03 42.74 13.57
CA MET A 97 -17.10 43.17 14.50
C MET A 97 -16.95 44.65 14.89
N ILE A 98 -15.79 45.08 15.38
CA ILE A 98 -15.59 46.45 15.88
C ILE A 98 -15.57 47.48 14.75
N SER A 99 -15.05 47.12 13.57
CA SER A 99 -15.06 48.02 12.41
C SER A 99 -16.49 48.27 11.92
N LYS A 100 -17.32 47.23 11.89
CA LYS A 100 -18.75 47.37 11.57
C LYS A 100 -19.46 48.30 12.55
N ILE A 101 -19.27 48.09 13.86
CA ILE A 101 -19.86 48.96 14.90
C ILE A 101 -19.38 50.41 14.72
N TYR A 102 -18.09 50.63 14.47
CA TYR A 102 -17.54 51.96 14.24
C TYR A 102 -18.17 52.65 13.02
N ASP A 103 -18.21 51.98 11.87
CA ASP A 103 -18.72 52.56 10.64
C ASP A 103 -20.22 52.89 10.69
N GLU A 104 -21.01 52.08 11.38
CA GLU A 104 -22.46 52.32 11.54
C GLU A 104 -22.79 53.48 12.48
N GLN A 105 -21.89 53.81 13.41
CA GLN A 105 -22.17 54.71 14.56
C GLN A 105 -21.35 56.00 14.58
N LYS A 106 -20.21 56.10 13.86
CA LYS A 106 -19.26 57.23 13.93
C LYS A 106 -19.84 58.63 13.68
N ASN A 107 -21.00 58.72 13.03
CA ASN A 107 -21.71 59.97 12.75
C ASN A 107 -23.09 60.06 13.40
N LYS A 108 -23.47 59.08 14.23
CA LYS A 108 -24.80 58.99 14.86
C LYS A 108 -24.78 59.27 16.36
N ILE A 109 -23.67 58.98 17.02
CA ILE A 109 -23.50 59.18 18.46
C ILE A 109 -22.20 59.95 18.76
N PRO A 110 -22.10 60.60 19.92
CA PRO A 110 -20.87 61.26 20.35
C PRO A 110 -19.67 60.30 20.37
N GLU A 111 -18.49 60.78 19.97
CA GLU A 111 -17.26 59.98 19.89
C GLU A 111 -16.92 59.30 21.24
N ALA A 112 -17.14 59.99 22.36
CA ALA A 112 -16.91 59.44 23.70
C ALA A 112 -17.82 58.23 23.99
N GLU A 113 -19.06 58.26 23.52
CA GLU A 113 -20.03 57.17 23.67
C GLU A 113 -19.68 56.00 22.75
N LEU A 114 -19.29 56.26 21.51
CA LEU A 114 -18.82 55.23 20.58
C LEU A 114 -17.56 54.52 21.09
N LYS A 115 -16.60 55.26 21.65
CA LYS A 115 -15.40 54.67 22.26
C LYS A 115 -15.75 53.71 23.39
N LYS A 116 -16.73 54.08 24.23
CA LYS A 116 -17.21 53.22 25.31
C LYS A 116 -17.82 51.92 24.77
N ILE A 117 -18.71 52.01 23.78
CA ILE A 117 -19.36 50.85 23.15
C ILE A 117 -18.31 49.89 22.55
N LEU A 118 -17.32 50.42 21.84
CA LEU A 118 -16.28 49.60 21.21
C LEU A 118 -15.37 48.92 22.24
N LEU A 119 -14.98 49.62 23.31
CA LEU A 119 -14.19 49.01 24.39
C LEU A 119 -14.98 47.93 25.15
N GLU A 120 -16.29 48.13 25.36
CA GLU A 120 -17.17 47.11 25.95
C GLU A 120 -17.34 45.92 25.00
N ALA A 121 -17.53 46.15 23.71
CA ALA A 121 -17.59 45.09 22.70
C ALA A 121 -16.31 44.24 22.70
N ILE A 122 -15.14 44.87 22.62
CA ILE A 122 -13.83 44.18 22.70
C ILE A 122 -13.69 43.43 24.03
N GLY A 123 -14.05 44.08 25.13
CA GLY A 123 -13.94 43.50 26.47
C GLY A 123 -14.88 42.33 26.72
N SER A 124 -15.96 42.20 25.95
CA SER A 124 -16.95 41.11 26.08
C SER A 124 -16.56 39.85 25.29
N VAL A 125 -15.71 39.97 24.26
CA VAL A 125 -15.33 38.82 23.43
C VAL A 125 -14.45 37.86 24.22
N ARG A 126 -14.87 36.59 24.22
CA ARG A 126 -14.13 35.45 24.77
C ARG A 126 -14.06 34.33 23.76
N TYR A 127 -12.95 33.61 23.74
CA TYR A 127 -12.72 32.51 22.82
C TYR A 127 -11.80 31.42 23.42
N GLY A 128 -11.80 30.24 22.81
CA GLY A 128 -11.03 29.08 23.30
C GLY A 128 -11.55 28.49 24.61
N GLU A 129 -11.08 27.29 24.96
CA GLU A 129 -11.51 26.55 26.17
C GLU A 129 -11.07 27.22 27.48
N LYS A 130 -10.05 28.09 27.42
CA LYS A 130 -9.50 28.80 28.59
C LYS A 130 -10.10 30.19 28.79
N ASN A 131 -11.16 30.52 28.05
CA ASN A 131 -11.83 31.81 28.13
C ASN A 131 -10.86 32.97 27.85
N ASP A 132 -10.08 32.83 26.77
CA ASP A 132 -9.11 33.83 26.33
C ASP A 132 -9.82 35.13 25.93
N TYR A 133 -9.11 36.25 26.02
CA TYR A 133 -9.71 37.59 25.96
C TYR A 133 -8.85 38.55 25.14
N PHE A 134 -9.46 39.66 24.72
CA PHE A 134 -8.75 40.76 24.06
C PHE A 134 -8.43 41.90 25.02
N PHE A 135 -7.31 42.56 24.79
CA PHE A 135 -6.86 43.74 25.53
C PHE A 135 -6.65 44.91 24.58
N VAL A 136 -6.73 46.12 25.12
CA VAL A 136 -6.59 47.36 24.34
C VAL A 136 -5.65 48.33 25.05
N TYR A 137 -4.69 48.86 24.32
CA TYR A 137 -3.78 49.91 24.75
C TYR A 137 -3.88 51.14 23.84
N ASP A 138 -3.57 52.33 24.36
CA ASP A 138 -3.32 53.52 23.54
C ASP A 138 -1.85 53.61 23.09
N LYS A 139 -1.54 54.59 22.24
CA LYS A 139 -0.16 54.88 21.78
C LYS A 139 0.86 55.18 22.89
N ASN A 140 0.39 55.53 24.09
CA ASN A 140 1.21 55.86 25.25
C ASN A 140 1.30 54.69 26.25
N SER A 141 0.88 53.49 25.84
CA SER A 141 0.81 52.28 26.66
C SER A 141 -0.16 52.37 27.85
N THR A 142 -1.15 53.27 27.78
CA THR A 142 -2.26 53.33 28.74
C THR A 142 -3.20 52.17 28.47
N ILE A 143 -3.59 51.43 29.52
CA ILE A 143 -4.57 50.34 29.42
C ILE A 143 -5.96 50.95 29.20
N LEU A 144 -6.55 50.72 28.03
CA LEU A 144 -7.91 51.14 27.72
C LEU A 144 -8.93 50.03 28.02
N LYS A 145 -8.53 48.76 27.84
CA LYS A 145 -9.34 47.60 28.22
C LYS A 145 -8.47 46.42 28.62
N LEU A 146 -8.76 45.81 29.78
CA LEU A 146 -8.06 44.62 30.27
C LEU A 146 -9.01 43.74 31.10
N PRO A 147 -9.77 42.83 30.45
CA PRO A 147 -10.89 42.16 31.09
C PRO A 147 -10.58 41.29 32.32
N LEU A 148 -9.36 40.75 32.47
CA LEU A 148 -9.00 39.95 33.64
C LEU A 148 -8.53 40.77 34.85
N THR A 149 -8.10 42.01 34.63
CA THR A 149 -7.69 42.92 35.71
C THR A 149 -8.19 44.34 35.40
N PRO A 150 -9.52 44.57 35.44
CA PRO A 150 -10.12 45.86 35.08
C PRO A 150 -9.65 47.01 35.98
N GLU A 151 -9.24 46.73 37.22
CA GLU A 151 -8.71 47.70 38.18
C GLU A 151 -7.43 48.41 37.70
N ARG A 152 -6.78 47.89 36.65
CA ARG A 152 -5.60 48.51 36.02
C ARG A 152 -5.96 49.40 34.82
N GLU A 153 -7.20 49.40 34.35
CA GLU A 153 -7.66 50.27 33.26
C GLU A 153 -7.43 51.75 33.65
N GLY A 154 -6.93 52.56 32.71
CA GLY A 154 -6.52 53.95 32.95
C GLY A 154 -5.08 54.15 33.45
N THR A 155 -4.35 53.08 33.79
CA THR A 155 -2.92 53.15 34.17
C THR A 155 -1.99 52.83 32.99
N LYS A 156 -0.72 53.27 33.05
CA LYS A 156 0.31 52.93 32.05
C LYS A 156 0.97 51.58 32.35
N ASN A 157 1.16 50.77 31.30
CA ASN A 157 1.95 49.55 31.37
C ASN A 157 3.25 49.69 30.55
N ASN A 158 4.36 49.96 31.23
CA ASN A 158 5.68 50.14 30.61
C ASN A 158 6.44 48.81 30.41
N GLY A 159 5.74 47.67 30.38
CA GLY A 159 6.36 46.39 30.10
C GLY A 159 7.03 46.37 28.72
N LYS A 160 8.24 45.80 28.63
CA LYS A 160 8.99 45.73 27.35
C LYS A 160 8.17 45.13 26.20
N HIS A 161 7.39 44.09 26.47
CA HIS A 161 6.50 43.46 25.48
C HIS A 161 5.34 44.37 25.06
N ILE A 162 4.83 45.23 25.94
CA ILE A 162 3.79 46.21 25.61
C ILE A 162 4.33 47.29 24.68
N LEU A 163 5.54 47.80 24.95
CA LEU A 163 6.20 48.74 24.04
C LEU A 163 6.39 48.12 22.65
N GLU A 164 6.75 46.84 22.59
CA GLU A 164 6.84 46.10 21.33
C GLU A 164 5.48 45.89 20.65
N PHE A 165 4.39 45.71 21.42
CA PHE A 165 3.04 45.68 20.87
C PHE A 165 2.69 47.01 20.21
N ILE A 166 2.92 48.13 20.92
CA ILE A 166 2.68 49.47 20.37
C ILE A 166 3.49 49.69 19.10
N LYS A 167 4.79 49.40 19.15
CA LYS A 167 5.68 49.51 17.99
C LYS A 167 5.19 48.67 16.81
N THR A 168 4.89 47.40 17.05
CA THR A 168 4.41 46.47 16.00
C THR A 168 3.12 46.96 15.36
N ALA A 169 2.15 47.43 16.17
CA ALA A 169 0.89 47.94 15.67
C ALA A 169 1.05 49.20 14.81
N PHE A 170 1.85 50.17 15.25
CA PHE A 170 1.99 51.44 14.54
C PHE A 170 2.97 51.38 13.36
N GLU A 171 3.98 50.51 13.37
CA GLU A 171 4.91 50.35 12.24
C GLU A 171 4.38 49.39 11.17
N LYS A 172 3.72 48.30 11.57
CA LYS A 172 3.33 47.21 10.65
C LYS A 172 1.83 47.08 10.45
N GLY A 173 1.00 47.80 11.22
CA GLY A 173 -0.45 47.64 11.24
C GLY A 173 -0.91 46.39 11.99
N GLU A 174 -0.25 45.25 11.77
CA GLU A 174 -0.46 44.00 12.50
C GLU A 174 0.86 43.22 12.64
N GLY A 175 0.99 42.45 13.72
CA GLY A 175 2.04 41.45 13.81
C GLY A 175 1.91 40.53 15.00
N PHE A 176 2.72 39.47 14.98
CA PHE A 176 2.88 38.56 16.10
C PHE A 176 4.07 38.96 16.95
N VAL A 177 3.86 39.08 18.25
CA VAL A 177 4.91 39.43 19.21
C VAL A 177 5.08 38.27 20.20
N PRO A 178 6.18 37.50 20.12
CA PRO A 178 6.53 36.52 21.14
C PRO A 178 7.15 37.22 22.34
N TYR A 179 6.78 36.81 23.55
CA TYR A 179 7.31 37.38 24.79
C TYR A 179 7.15 36.41 25.96
N GLU A 180 7.83 36.70 27.06
CA GLU A 180 7.67 35.97 28.31
C GLU A 180 6.65 36.71 29.20
N GLN A 181 5.55 36.02 29.51
CA GLN A 181 4.57 36.50 30.45
C GLN A 181 5.02 36.14 31.87
N VAL A 182 5.38 37.15 32.64
CA VAL A 182 5.69 37.00 34.07
C VAL A 182 4.44 37.38 34.86
N ILE A 183 3.97 36.46 35.71
CA ILE A 183 2.88 36.70 36.65
C ILE A 183 3.49 36.59 38.07
N PRO A 184 3.26 37.55 38.98
CA PRO A 184 3.81 37.48 40.33
C PRO A 184 3.50 36.14 41.01
N GLY A 185 4.53 35.47 41.53
CA GLY A 185 4.42 34.17 42.20
C GLY A 185 4.30 32.95 41.27
N LYS A 186 4.43 33.11 39.94
CA LYS A 186 4.48 32.01 38.97
C LYS A 186 5.72 32.10 38.10
N GLU A 187 6.20 30.96 37.62
CA GLU A 187 7.30 30.89 36.65
C GLU A 187 6.96 31.67 35.38
N PRO A 188 7.94 32.38 34.77
CA PRO A 188 7.77 32.99 33.45
C PRO A 188 7.31 31.97 32.41
N ARG A 189 6.31 32.33 31.61
CA ARG A 189 5.75 31.45 30.56
C ARG A 189 5.86 32.10 29.20
N ALA A 190 6.32 31.34 28.20
CA ALA A 190 6.38 31.83 26.83
C ALA A 190 4.97 32.01 26.26
N LYS A 191 4.72 33.18 25.68
CA LYS A 191 3.42 33.58 25.14
C LYS A 191 3.59 34.24 23.78
N LEU A 192 2.66 33.96 22.87
CA LEU A 192 2.57 34.62 21.57
C LEU A 192 1.31 35.47 21.55
N SER A 193 1.42 36.74 21.18
CA SER A 193 0.26 37.61 20.97
C SER A 193 0.18 38.05 19.51
N ASN A 194 -1.04 38.08 18.96
CA ASN A 194 -1.34 38.84 17.75
C ASN A 194 -1.77 40.24 18.19
N ILE A 195 -1.17 41.25 17.58
CA ILE A 195 -1.40 42.65 17.85
C ILE A 195 -1.79 43.33 16.54
N ARG A 196 -2.88 44.09 16.55
CA ARG A 196 -3.34 44.86 15.40
C ARG A 196 -3.76 46.27 15.81
N LEU A 197 -3.43 47.25 14.97
CA LEU A 197 -3.83 48.64 15.12
C LEU A 197 -5.27 48.83 14.64
N PHE A 198 -6.12 49.33 15.52
CA PHE A 198 -7.39 49.91 15.16
C PHE A 198 -7.17 51.41 14.89
N GLU A 199 -6.92 51.73 13.62
CA GLU A 199 -6.53 53.06 13.14
C GLU A 199 -7.44 54.21 13.60
N PRO A 200 -8.79 54.08 13.59
CA PRO A 200 -9.67 55.22 13.86
C PRO A 200 -9.42 55.93 15.20
N TYR A 201 -8.94 55.20 16.19
CA TYR A 201 -8.61 55.76 17.51
C TYR A 201 -7.15 55.54 17.92
N GLY A 202 -6.31 55.00 17.04
CA GLY A 202 -4.94 54.63 17.37
C GLY A 202 -4.87 53.62 18.52
N TRP A 203 -5.80 52.65 18.55
CA TRP A 203 -5.87 51.64 19.59
C TRP A 203 -5.09 50.39 19.19
N VAL A 204 -4.26 49.91 20.10
CA VAL A 204 -3.51 48.68 19.94
C VAL A 204 -4.31 47.57 20.59
N VAL A 205 -4.99 46.78 19.74
CA VAL A 205 -5.83 45.67 20.16
C VAL A 205 -5.02 44.40 20.03
N GLY A 206 -5.03 43.55 21.06
CA GLY A 206 -4.27 42.32 21.01
C GLY A 206 -4.88 41.20 21.83
N THR A 207 -4.41 40.00 21.54
CA THR A 207 -4.74 38.79 22.29
C THR A 207 -3.63 37.75 22.13
N GLY A 208 -3.53 36.77 23.01
CA GLY A 208 -2.42 35.83 22.98
C GLY A 208 -2.62 34.52 23.72
N VAL A 209 -1.86 33.50 23.29
CA VAL A 209 -1.89 32.13 23.81
C VAL A 209 -0.50 31.68 24.27
N TYR A 210 -0.47 30.84 25.31
CA TYR A 210 0.78 30.24 25.81
C TYR A 210 1.31 29.18 24.83
N ILE A 211 2.64 29.09 24.69
CA ILE A 211 3.32 28.20 23.73
C ILE A 211 4.38 27.28 24.37
N ASP A 212 4.48 27.28 25.69
CA ASP A 212 5.56 26.65 26.48
C ASP A 212 5.34 25.18 26.86
N ASN A 213 4.12 24.65 26.81
CA ASN A 213 3.82 23.26 27.22
C ASN A 213 3.54 22.28 26.07
N GLU A 214 3.52 22.77 24.83
CA GLU A 214 3.10 21.99 23.66
C GLU A 214 4.04 20.81 23.35
N GLU A 215 5.36 20.99 23.49
CA GLU A 215 6.31 19.89 23.28
C GLU A 215 6.06 18.73 24.26
N LYS A 216 5.73 19.03 25.52
CA LYS A 216 5.44 18.02 26.54
C LYS A 216 4.16 17.25 26.20
N GLU A 217 3.13 17.95 25.72
CA GLU A 217 1.87 17.34 25.29
C GLU A 217 2.08 16.46 24.04
N LEU A 218 2.87 16.91 23.08
CA LEU A 218 3.21 16.15 21.86
C LEU A 218 4.07 14.91 22.16
N LYS A 219 5.04 15.01 23.09
CA LYS A 219 5.77 13.83 23.59
C LYS A 219 4.82 12.79 24.19
N ALA A 220 3.90 13.22 25.05
CA ALA A 220 2.92 12.32 25.67
C ALA A 220 1.98 11.68 24.62
N LYS A 221 1.55 12.45 23.61
CA LYS A 221 0.76 11.96 22.49
C LYS A 221 1.50 10.90 21.68
N ALA A 222 2.75 11.17 21.29
CA ALA A 222 3.60 10.23 20.55
C ALA A 222 3.79 8.90 21.31
N LEU A 223 4.13 8.97 22.60
CA LEU A 223 4.30 7.77 23.43
C LEU A 223 2.99 6.98 23.55
N ASN A 224 1.85 7.66 23.68
CA ASN A 224 0.54 7.01 23.74
C ASN A 224 0.19 6.31 22.42
N GLU A 225 0.44 6.94 21.28
CA GLU A 225 0.22 6.32 19.96
C GLU A 225 1.10 5.09 19.76
N ILE A 226 2.42 5.21 20.02
CA ILE A 226 3.36 4.09 19.93
C ILE A 226 2.96 2.94 20.87
N SER A 227 2.47 3.25 22.07
CA SER A 227 2.07 2.24 23.06
C SER A 227 0.91 1.35 22.63
N LYS A 228 0.09 1.81 21.67
CA LYS A 228 -1.08 1.08 21.16
C LYS A 228 -0.75 0.12 20.02
N ILE A 229 0.41 0.26 19.39
CA ILE A 229 0.77 -0.56 18.22
C ILE A 229 1.14 -1.97 18.67
N ARG A 230 0.58 -2.96 17.96
CA ARG A 230 0.87 -4.40 18.12
C ARG A 230 1.16 -5.00 16.76
N PHE A 231 2.01 -6.02 16.71
CA PHE A 231 2.33 -6.76 15.48
C PHE A 231 2.75 -8.20 15.80
N GLY A 232 2.61 -9.10 14.84
CA GLY A 232 2.77 -10.54 15.11
C GLY A 232 1.77 -11.03 16.16
N GLN A 233 2.14 -12.04 16.96
CA GLN A 233 1.29 -12.52 18.06
C GLN A 233 1.42 -11.63 19.32
N ASP A 234 2.65 -11.29 19.71
CA ASP A 234 2.93 -10.63 21.00
C ASP A 234 3.85 -9.40 20.87
N GLY A 235 4.04 -8.87 19.65
CA GLY A 235 4.95 -7.75 19.39
C GLY A 235 4.45 -6.43 19.96
N TYR A 236 5.33 -5.69 20.62
CA TYR A 236 5.07 -4.36 21.16
C TYR A 236 6.32 -3.49 21.14
N PHE A 237 6.14 -2.18 21.22
CA PHE A 237 7.25 -1.22 21.33
C PHE A 237 7.50 -0.82 22.78
N PHE A 238 8.75 -0.52 23.10
CA PHE A 238 9.15 0.15 24.32
C PHE A 238 10.04 1.34 23.97
N VAL A 239 10.00 2.38 24.80
CA VAL A 239 10.82 3.58 24.58
C VAL A 239 11.64 3.87 25.83
N TYR A 240 12.92 4.14 25.63
CA TYR A 240 13.85 4.59 26.66
C TYR A 240 14.46 5.92 26.24
N ASP A 241 14.84 6.76 27.19
CA ASP A 241 15.80 7.82 26.90
C ASP A 241 17.22 7.26 26.75
N TYR A 242 18.13 8.07 26.21
CA TYR A 242 19.54 7.68 26.01
C TYR A 242 20.35 7.51 27.29
N ASP A 243 19.80 7.88 28.44
CA ASP A 243 20.37 7.65 29.77
C ASP A 243 19.89 6.30 30.36
N GLY A 244 18.94 5.63 29.69
CA GLY A 244 18.44 4.30 30.01
C GLY A 244 17.22 4.29 30.94
N THR A 245 16.54 5.42 31.09
CA THR A 245 15.24 5.49 31.77
C THR A 245 14.15 5.03 30.82
N ASN A 246 13.32 4.08 31.23
CA ASN A 246 12.15 3.70 30.45
C ASN A 246 11.12 4.85 30.50
N ILE A 247 10.69 5.34 29.34
CA ILE A 247 9.68 6.41 29.24
C ILE A 247 8.33 5.89 28.73
N MET A 248 8.30 4.72 28.12
CA MET A 248 7.05 4.05 27.71
C MET A 248 7.24 2.54 27.66
N HIS A 249 6.31 1.81 28.29
CA HIS A 249 6.23 0.35 28.19
C HIS A 249 4.77 -0.11 28.29
N PRO A 250 4.20 -0.74 27.24
CA PRO A 250 2.77 -1.02 27.20
C PRO A 250 2.39 -2.27 28.00
N ILE A 251 3.27 -3.27 28.08
CA ILE A 251 3.03 -4.53 28.80
C ILE A 251 3.36 -4.43 30.30
N ASN A 252 4.37 -3.64 30.66
CA ASN A 252 4.81 -3.49 32.05
C ASN A 252 4.97 -2.01 32.43
N PRO A 253 3.86 -1.29 32.68
CA PRO A 253 3.89 0.14 33.03
C PRO A 253 4.70 0.46 34.29
N SER A 254 4.93 -0.52 35.17
CA SER A 254 5.74 -0.34 36.39
C SER A 254 7.23 -0.09 36.14
N LEU A 255 7.68 -0.22 34.89
CA LEU A 255 9.03 0.11 34.46
C LEU A 255 9.20 1.59 34.08
N VAL A 256 8.11 2.28 33.73
CA VAL A 256 8.16 3.69 33.33
C VAL A 256 8.73 4.53 34.48
N GLY A 257 9.76 5.33 34.18
CA GLY A 257 10.51 6.15 35.14
C GLY A 257 11.69 5.45 35.82
N LYS A 258 11.92 4.15 35.58
CA LYS A 258 13.09 3.42 36.12
C LYS A 258 14.23 3.40 35.13
N ASN A 259 15.44 3.61 35.62
CA ASN A 259 16.67 3.41 34.86
C ASN A 259 17.05 1.93 34.86
N LEU A 260 17.22 1.35 33.68
CA LEU A 260 17.49 -0.08 33.47
C LEU A 260 18.74 -0.31 32.62
N ILE A 261 19.62 0.68 32.50
CA ILE A 261 20.79 0.62 31.61
C ILE A 261 21.79 -0.47 32.01
N GLU A 262 21.91 -0.75 33.31
CA GLU A 262 22.84 -1.75 33.87
C GLU A 262 22.25 -3.16 33.94
N ASN A 263 21.00 -3.35 33.49
CA ASN A 263 20.37 -4.67 33.52
C ASN A 263 21.05 -5.61 32.51
N LYS A 264 21.31 -6.84 32.96
CA LYS A 264 21.87 -7.90 32.11
C LYS A 264 20.88 -9.03 31.89
N SER A 265 20.98 -9.67 30.74
CA SER A 265 20.41 -10.99 30.51
C SER A 265 21.20 -12.08 31.27
N GLN A 266 20.71 -13.32 31.33
CA GLN A 266 21.45 -14.42 31.99
C GLN A 266 22.73 -14.78 31.22
N LYS A 267 22.77 -14.53 29.91
CA LYS A 267 24.01 -14.61 29.09
C LYS A 267 24.95 -13.40 29.28
N GLY A 268 24.62 -12.45 30.15
CA GLY A 268 25.47 -11.31 30.51
C GLY A 268 25.40 -10.11 29.56
N VAL A 269 24.45 -10.09 28.63
CA VAL A 269 24.26 -9.01 27.63
C VAL A 269 23.56 -7.82 28.28
N TYR A 270 24.08 -6.61 28.10
CA TYR A 270 23.46 -5.38 28.60
C TYR A 270 22.39 -4.89 27.62
N TYR A 271 21.30 -5.64 27.48
CA TYR A 271 20.36 -5.48 26.38
C TYR A 271 19.80 -4.06 26.21
N ILE A 272 19.54 -3.29 27.29
CA ILE A 272 19.11 -1.89 27.16
C ILE A 272 20.25 -0.98 26.70
N LYS A 273 21.43 -1.11 27.30
CA LYS A 273 22.61 -0.30 26.94
C LYS A 273 23.02 -0.55 25.50
N ASP A 274 23.10 -1.81 25.09
CA ASP A 274 23.53 -2.23 23.76
C ASP A 274 22.51 -1.77 22.70
N LEU A 275 21.19 -1.83 23.00
CA LEU A 275 20.15 -1.31 22.12
C LEU A 275 20.19 0.23 22.03
N ILE A 276 20.51 0.93 23.12
CA ILE A 276 20.70 2.39 23.09
C ILE A 276 21.93 2.76 22.26
N GLU A 277 23.04 2.03 22.38
CA GLU A 277 24.23 2.23 21.55
C GLU A 277 23.94 1.98 20.07
N ALA A 278 23.13 0.97 19.76
CA ALA A 278 22.64 0.71 18.40
C ALA A 278 21.74 1.85 17.89
N ALA A 279 20.77 2.29 18.68
CA ALA A 279 19.88 3.41 18.35
C ALA A 279 20.65 4.72 18.10
N LYS A 280 21.70 4.99 18.89
CA LYS A 280 22.59 6.16 18.69
C LYS A 280 23.34 6.12 17.35
N LYS A 281 23.52 4.95 16.74
CA LYS A 281 24.19 4.75 15.44
C LYS A 281 23.24 4.71 14.24
N GLY A 282 21.95 5.00 14.43
CA GLY A 282 20.94 4.95 13.37
C GLY A 282 20.30 3.58 13.19
N GLY A 283 20.25 2.79 14.27
CA GLY A 283 19.53 1.53 14.30
C GLY A 283 20.45 0.31 14.41
N GLY A 284 19.98 -0.73 15.10
CA GLY A 284 20.70 -2.00 15.12
C GLY A 284 20.09 -3.06 16.03
N THR A 285 20.70 -4.24 15.96
CA THR A 285 20.18 -5.48 16.55
C THR A 285 21.02 -5.91 17.74
N VAL A 286 20.36 -6.40 18.79
CA VAL A 286 21.00 -7.06 19.94
C VAL A 286 20.27 -8.36 20.22
N ILE A 287 21.01 -9.46 20.33
CA ILE A 287 20.45 -10.78 20.65
C ILE A 287 20.73 -11.08 22.12
N PHE A 288 19.69 -11.42 22.86
CA PHE A 288 19.78 -11.72 24.29
C PHE A 288 18.68 -12.71 24.71
N ASP A 289 18.90 -13.39 25.82
CA ASP A 289 17.93 -14.30 26.43
C ASP A 289 16.93 -13.52 27.29
N PHE A 290 15.64 -13.80 27.13
CA PHE A 290 14.58 -13.11 27.88
C PHE A 290 13.36 -14.01 28.12
N PRO A 291 12.68 -13.90 29.28
CA PRO A 291 11.44 -14.62 29.52
C PRO A 291 10.28 -14.03 28.71
N LYS A 292 9.28 -14.84 28.37
CA LYS A 292 8.06 -14.39 27.65
C LYS A 292 7.06 -13.68 28.55
N SER A 293 6.98 -14.10 29.82
CA SER A 293 6.12 -13.50 30.83
C SER A 293 6.78 -13.59 32.21
N LYS A 294 6.27 -12.84 33.19
CA LYS A 294 6.65 -13.06 34.60
C LYS A 294 6.23 -14.44 35.12
N ASP A 295 5.22 -15.04 34.49
CA ASP A 295 4.64 -16.33 34.89
C ASP A 295 5.33 -17.53 34.21
N ASP A 296 6.11 -17.30 33.16
CA ASP A 296 6.97 -18.31 32.50
C ASP A 296 8.45 -17.91 32.64
N PRO A 297 9.19 -18.48 33.61
CA PRO A 297 10.60 -18.17 33.82
C PRO A 297 11.52 -18.78 32.76
N THR A 298 10.96 -19.52 31.78
CA THR A 298 11.75 -20.10 30.69
C THR A 298 12.37 -19.00 29.84
N LEU A 299 13.68 -19.11 29.61
CA LEU A 299 14.42 -18.16 28.81
C LEU A 299 14.47 -18.60 27.35
N TYR A 300 14.18 -17.65 26.47
CA TYR A 300 14.21 -17.85 25.03
C TYR A 300 15.16 -16.83 24.41
N ASP A 301 15.82 -17.21 23.32
CA ASP A 301 16.59 -16.26 22.53
C ASP A 301 15.65 -15.25 21.89
N LYS A 302 15.95 -13.97 22.11
CA LYS A 302 15.18 -12.83 21.65
C LYS A 302 16.08 -11.93 20.83
N ILE A 303 15.60 -11.57 19.64
CA ILE A 303 16.20 -10.56 18.78
C ILE A 303 15.53 -9.24 19.14
N GLY A 304 16.29 -8.31 19.72
CA GLY A 304 15.87 -6.93 19.89
C GLY A 304 16.41 -6.07 18.75
N TYR A 305 15.58 -5.19 18.20
CA TYR A 305 16.01 -4.12 17.31
C TYR A 305 15.60 -2.80 17.94
N ALA A 306 16.45 -1.79 17.81
CA ALA A 306 16.13 -0.45 18.28
C ALA A 306 16.68 0.60 17.32
N ASP A 307 15.93 1.69 17.19
CA ASP A 307 16.32 2.88 16.42
C ASP A 307 16.17 4.14 17.27
N GLY A 308 16.93 5.17 16.91
CA GLY A 308 17.08 6.39 17.68
C GLY A 308 16.34 7.58 17.06
N LEU A 309 15.55 8.29 17.85
CA LEU A 309 15.16 9.67 17.56
C LEU A 309 16.14 10.60 18.29
N GLN A 310 17.13 11.11 17.57
CA GLN A 310 18.26 11.85 18.14
C GLN A 310 17.83 13.14 18.83
N GLU A 311 16.79 13.79 18.31
CA GLU A 311 16.32 15.11 18.72
C GLU A 311 15.66 15.08 20.11
N TRP A 312 14.94 14.01 20.42
CA TRP A 312 14.42 13.74 21.76
C TRP A 312 15.29 12.79 22.58
N LYS A 313 16.40 12.31 22.01
CA LYS A 313 17.29 11.31 22.61
C LYS A 313 16.53 10.07 23.06
N TRP A 314 15.61 9.61 22.22
CA TRP A 314 14.81 8.41 22.48
C TRP A 314 15.37 7.22 21.72
N MET A 315 15.46 6.09 22.40
CA MET A 315 15.58 4.78 21.79
C MET A 315 14.18 4.17 21.75
N ILE A 316 13.71 3.85 20.54
CA ILE A 316 12.47 3.12 20.31
C ILE A 316 12.88 1.72 19.92
N GLY A 317 12.47 0.73 20.72
CA GLY A 317 12.88 -0.65 20.54
C GLY A 317 11.72 -1.62 20.52
N THR A 318 11.96 -2.76 19.91
CA THR A 318 11.05 -3.90 19.89
C THR A 318 11.83 -5.21 19.73
N GLY A 319 11.16 -6.36 19.80
CA GLY A 319 11.83 -7.65 19.63
C GLY A 319 10.90 -8.84 19.47
N VAL A 320 11.44 -9.90 18.88
CA VAL A 320 10.77 -11.19 18.59
C VAL A 320 11.56 -12.35 19.17
N TYR A 321 10.86 -13.38 19.64
CA TYR A 321 11.44 -14.63 20.12
C TYR A 321 11.74 -15.59 18.97
N VAL A 322 12.86 -16.30 19.06
CA VAL A 322 13.41 -17.15 17.98
C VAL A 322 12.99 -18.62 18.12
N ASP A 323 12.24 -18.99 19.17
CA ASP A 323 11.91 -20.38 19.50
C ASP A 323 11.14 -21.12 18.41
N ASN A 324 10.31 -20.42 17.63
CA ASN A 324 9.63 -21.00 16.46
C ASN A 324 10.61 -21.39 15.33
N ILE A 325 11.72 -20.68 15.18
CA ILE A 325 12.75 -21.00 14.18
C ILE A 325 13.46 -22.31 14.58
N GLU A 326 13.81 -22.46 15.85
CA GLU A 326 14.49 -23.67 16.34
C GLU A 326 13.61 -24.92 16.27
N LYS A 327 12.31 -24.76 16.58
CA LYS A 327 11.33 -25.83 16.45
C LYS A 327 11.18 -26.32 15.01
N ASN A 328 11.22 -25.41 14.03
CA ASN A 328 11.18 -25.78 12.61
C ASN A 328 12.46 -26.51 12.17
N ILE A 329 13.63 -26.11 12.71
CA ILE A 329 14.90 -26.81 12.48
C ILE A 329 14.84 -28.25 13.00
N GLU A 330 14.25 -28.48 14.18
CA GLU A 330 14.07 -29.82 14.74
C GLU A 330 13.17 -30.71 13.85
N ILE A 331 12.08 -30.15 13.33
CA ILE A 331 11.21 -30.82 12.34
C ILE A 331 11.99 -31.15 11.05
N MET A 332 12.84 -30.24 10.56
CA MET A 332 13.69 -30.49 9.39
C MET A 332 14.69 -31.63 9.63
N HIS A 333 15.30 -31.71 10.82
CA HIS A 333 16.17 -32.84 11.18
C HIS A 333 15.43 -34.17 11.19
N GLN A 334 14.19 -34.19 11.70
CA GLN A 334 13.39 -35.42 11.79
C GLN A 334 12.95 -35.91 10.41
N ASN A 335 12.44 -35.01 9.56
CA ASN A 335 12.10 -35.32 8.17
C ASN A 335 13.31 -35.80 7.34
N SER A 336 14.49 -35.25 7.62
CA SER A 336 15.73 -35.64 6.93
C SER A 336 16.18 -37.05 7.31
N LYS A 337 16.05 -37.44 8.59
CA LYS A 337 16.35 -38.83 9.04
C LYS A 337 15.47 -39.86 8.35
N GLU A 338 14.18 -39.58 8.19
CA GLU A 338 13.24 -40.46 7.49
C GLU A 338 13.59 -40.61 6.00
N LYS A 339 13.95 -39.51 5.33
CA LYS A 339 14.41 -39.53 3.93
C LYS A 339 15.71 -40.31 3.75
N ILE A 340 16.69 -40.14 4.63
CA ILE A 340 17.95 -40.90 4.60
C ILE A 340 17.67 -42.41 4.72
N ALA A 341 16.81 -42.82 5.65
CA ALA A 341 16.44 -44.23 5.81
C ALA A 341 15.78 -44.83 4.55
N SER A 342 14.92 -44.06 3.88
CA SER A 342 14.28 -44.49 2.62
C SER A 342 15.27 -44.68 1.47
N ILE A 343 16.28 -43.81 1.35
CA ILE A 343 17.33 -43.89 0.31
C ILE A 343 18.22 -45.13 0.55
N ILE A 344 18.57 -45.41 1.81
CA ILE A 344 19.38 -46.59 2.17
C ILE A 344 18.63 -47.88 1.81
N LEU A 345 17.33 -47.96 2.10
CA LEU A 345 16.51 -49.13 1.76
C LEU A 345 16.46 -49.38 0.24
N GLY A 346 16.34 -48.30 -0.56
CA GLY A 346 16.35 -48.38 -2.02
C GLY A 346 17.66 -48.93 -2.60
N ILE A 347 18.81 -48.48 -2.10
CA ILE A 347 20.14 -48.93 -2.56
C ILE A 347 20.35 -50.42 -2.26
N VAL A 348 19.90 -50.90 -1.10
CA VAL A 348 20.02 -52.32 -0.71
C VAL A 348 19.18 -53.24 -1.60
N ILE A 349 17.95 -52.83 -1.95
CA ILE A 349 17.07 -53.61 -2.84
C ILE A 349 17.68 -53.73 -4.24
N ILE A 350 18.20 -52.64 -4.80
CA ILE A 350 18.83 -52.64 -6.14
C ILE A 350 20.07 -53.55 -6.15
N ALA A 351 20.90 -53.51 -5.11
CA ALA A 351 22.11 -54.35 -5.00
C ALA A 351 21.80 -55.86 -4.96
N ILE A 352 20.70 -56.26 -4.32
CA ILE A 352 20.25 -57.66 -4.25
C ILE A 352 19.76 -58.15 -5.63
N VAL A 353 18.98 -57.32 -6.33
CA VAL A 353 18.44 -57.66 -7.66
C VAL A 353 19.57 -57.86 -8.68
N VAL A 354 20.56 -56.95 -8.71
CA VAL A 354 21.72 -57.04 -9.62
C VAL A 354 22.57 -58.28 -9.32
N SER A 355 22.73 -58.65 -8.05
CA SER A 355 23.53 -59.82 -7.64
C SER A 355 22.90 -61.15 -8.08
N VAL A 356 21.57 -61.27 -8.02
CA VAL A 356 20.85 -62.49 -8.44
C VAL A 356 20.94 -62.72 -9.95
N ILE A 357 20.85 -61.64 -10.74
CA ILE A 357 20.92 -61.68 -12.21
C ILE A 357 22.33 -62.12 -12.68
N LEU A 358 23.39 -61.62 -12.04
CA LEU A 358 24.78 -61.96 -12.37
C LEU A 358 25.15 -63.42 -12.03
N ILE A 359 24.65 -63.97 -10.92
CA ILE A 359 24.92 -65.37 -10.51
C ILE A 359 24.28 -66.37 -11.47
N PHE A 360 23.07 -66.07 -11.95
CA PHE A 360 22.35 -66.91 -12.91
C PHE A 360 23.07 -66.95 -14.27
N LEU A 361 23.52 -65.79 -14.77
CA LEU A 361 24.24 -65.67 -16.05
C LEU A 361 25.60 -66.41 -16.02
N ILE A 362 26.40 -66.28 -14.96
CA ILE A 362 27.76 -66.88 -14.89
C ILE A 362 27.73 -68.42 -14.75
N SER A 363 26.73 -68.97 -14.05
CA SER A 363 26.64 -70.42 -13.81
C SER A 363 26.18 -71.21 -15.05
N PHE A 364 25.40 -70.56 -15.92
CA PHE A 364 24.88 -71.13 -17.17
C PHE A 364 25.96 -71.28 -18.25
N PHE A 365 26.88 -70.32 -18.38
CA PHE A 365 27.92 -70.34 -19.42
C PHE A 365 29.10 -71.31 -19.13
N ILE A 366 29.50 -71.55 -17.88
CA ILE A 366 30.69 -72.38 -17.54
C ILE A 366 30.51 -73.90 -17.80
N THR A 367 29.28 -74.42 -17.71
CA THR A 367 29.03 -75.88 -17.79
C THR A 367 28.85 -76.37 -19.23
N LYS A 368 28.40 -75.49 -20.14
CA LYS A 368 28.02 -75.84 -21.52
C LYS A 368 29.17 -75.71 -22.54
N GLU A 369 30.15 -74.82 -22.28
CA GLU A 369 31.15 -74.39 -23.27
C GLU A 369 32.60 -74.89 -23.01
N ILE A 370 32.92 -75.53 -21.86
CA ILE A 370 34.34 -75.77 -21.49
C ILE A 370 34.70 -77.23 -21.12
N ILE A 371 33.84 -77.99 -20.42
CA ILE A 371 34.31 -79.21 -19.70
C ILE A 371 34.21 -80.52 -20.52
N SER A 372 33.19 -80.68 -21.36
CA SER A 372 32.95 -81.96 -22.06
C SER A 372 33.77 -82.20 -23.35
N PRO A 373 34.25 -81.18 -24.09
CA PRO A 373 34.99 -81.37 -25.35
C PRO A 373 36.50 -81.63 -25.21
N LEU A 374 37.16 -81.10 -24.18
CA LEU A 374 38.63 -81.07 -23.98
C LEU A 374 39.30 -82.47 -23.91
N GLU A 375 38.60 -83.50 -23.43
CA GLU A 375 39.15 -84.82 -23.08
C GLU A 375 39.25 -85.81 -24.27
N ARG A 376 38.60 -85.51 -25.40
CA ARG A 376 38.55 -86.41 -26.59
C ARG A 376 39.52 -86.04 -27.71
N PHE A 377 40.05 -84.81 -27.70
CA PHE A 377 40.91 -84.27 -28.75
C PHE A 377 42.40 -84.59 -28.57
N GLU A 378 42.87 -84.71 -27.32
CA GLU A 378 44.28 -84.96 -26.96
C GLU A 378 44.85 -86.27 -27.56
N ASN A 379 44.07 -87.35 -27.52
CA ASN A 379 44.51 -88.68 -27.97
C ASN A 379 44.61 -88.82 -29.50
N GLY A 380 43.93 -87.97 -30.26
CA GLY A 380 43.95 -87.99 -31.72
C GLY A 380 45.08 -87.18 -32.35
N LEU A 381 45.56 -86.14 -31.67
CA LEU A 381 46.55 -85.20 -32.20
C LEU A 381 47.98 -85.79 -32.30
N LEU A 382 48.32 -86.75 -31.43
CA LEU A 382 49.66 -87.39 -31.39
C LEU A 382 49.93 -88.40 -32.52
N SER A 383 48.89 -88.95 -33.15
CA SER A 383 49.05 -89.86 -34.31
C SER A 383 49.29 -89.09 -35.62
N PHE A 384 48.74 -87.88 -35.74
CA PHE A 384 48.82 -87.01 -36.92
C PHE A 384 50.20 -86.37 -37.13
N PHE A 385 50.93 -86.03 -36.07
CA PHE A 385 52.27 -85.43 -36.20
C PHE A 385 53.37 -86.38 -36.71
N LYS A 386 53.21 -87.70 -36.52
CA LYS A 386 54.13 -88.71 -37.11
C LYS A 386 54.02 -88.78 -38.64
N TYR A 387 52.85 -88.46 -39.20
CA TYR A 387 52.60 -88.41 -40.63
C TYR A 387 53.08 -87.09 -41.26
N LEU A 388 52.89 -85.97 -40.56
CA LEU A 388 53.31 -84.64 -41.05
C LEU A 388 54.85 -84.45 -41.09
N ASN A 389 55.59 -85.11 -40.20
CA ASN A 389 57.06 -85.02 -40.09
C ASN A 389 57.84 -86.05 -40.95
N LYS A 390 57.15 -86.82 -41.82
CA LYS A 390 57.69 -87.87 -42.72
C LYS A 390 58.28 -89.12 -42.05
N GLU A 391 57.94 -89.36 -40.78
CA GLU A 391 58.39 -90.54 -40.04
C GLU A 391 57.44 -91.75 -40.20
N SER A 392 56.22 -91.52 -40.69
CA SER A 392 55.21 -92.53 -41.05
C SER A 392 54.54 -92.16 -42.38
N SER A 393 54.11 -93.15 -43.15
CA SER A 393 53.51 -92.98 -44.49
C SER A 393 51.97 -93.08 -44.54
N ASP A 394 51.29 -93.27 -43.40
CA ASP A 394 49.82 -93.40 -43.33
C ASP A 394 49.24 -92.84 -42.00
N VAL A 395 47.98 -92.38 -42.01
CA VAL A 395 47.30 -91.73 -40.87
C VAL A 395 45.75 -91.82 -40.92
N SER A 396 45.10 -92.07 -39.78
CA SER A 396 43.64 -92.33 -39.63
C SER A 396 42.87 -91.20 -38.91
N LYS A 397 41.55 -91.06 -39.20
CA LYS A 397 40.68 -89.97 -38.70
C LYS A 397 40.16 -90.17 -37.26
N ILE A 398 40.12 -89.09 -36.47
CA ILE A 398 39.61 -88.91 -35.09
C ILE A 398 38.08 -88.61 -35.04
N GLU A 399 37.32 -89.18 -34.11
CA GLU A 399 35.84 -89.02 -34.02
C GLU A 399 35.39 -87.72 -33.30
N ILE A 400 34.36 -87.01 -33.80
CA ILE A 400 34.01 -85.62 -33.37
C ILE A 400 32.62 -85.54 -32.74
N LYS A 401 32.49 -84.97 -31.52
CA LYS A 401 31.21 -84.66 -30.84
C LYS A 401 31.23 -83.32 -30.06
N SER A 402 31.91 -82.30 -30.59
CA SER A 402 31.84 -80.89 -30.12
C SER A 402 32.14 -79.94 -31.29
N GLU A 403 31.69 -78.67 -31.23
CA GLU A 403 31.97 -77.60 -32.23
C GLU A 403 32.66 -76.35 -31.62
N ASP A 404 33.18 -76.47 -30.40
CA ASP A 404 34.03 -75.46 -29.72
C ASP A 404 35.50 -75.55 -30.17
N GLU A 405 36.43 -74.79 -29.53
CA GLU A 405 37.85 -74.74 -29.94
C GLU A 405 38.51 -76.13 -30.00
N ILE A 406 37.99 -77.13 -29.27
CA ILE A 406 38.48 -78.51 -29.21
C ILE A 406 37.83 -79.43 -30.27
N GLY A 407 36.58 -79.19 -30.63
CA GLY A 407 35.88 -79.85 -31.74
C GLY A 407 36.45 -79.47 -33.11
N ILE A 408 36.75 -78.17 -33.30
CA ILE A 408 37.45 -77.61 -34.47
C ILE A 408 38.83 -78.26 -34.60
N MET A 409 39.55 -78.32 -33.50
CA MET A 409 40.85 -78.95 -33.36
C MET A 409 40.85 -80.43 -33.84
N THR A 410 39.82 -81.20 -33.52
CA THR A 410 39.67 -82.61 -33.93
C THR A 410 39.23 -82.77 -35.40
N LYS A 411 38.35 -81.89 -35.89
CA LYS A 411 37.82 -81.87 -37.28
C LYS A 411 38.89 -81.43 -38.28
N VAL A 412 39.71 -80.46 -37.89
CA VAL A 412 40.86 -79.91 -38.64
C VAL A 412 41.93 -80.97 -38.86
N VAL A 413 42.24 -81.82 -37.88
CA VAL A 413 43.28 -82.86 -38.03
C VAL A 413 42.88 -83.91 -39.09
N ASN A 414 41.62 -84.32 -39.13
CA ASN A 414 41.16 -85.41 -40.00
C ASN A 414 40.82 -84.99 -41.41
N GLN A 415 40.33 -83.76 -41.55
CA GLN A 415 40.09 -83.18 -42.86
C GLN A 415 41.44 -82.81 -43.50
N ASN A 416 42.45 -82.35 -42.75
CA ASN A 416 43.78 -82.04 -43.30
C ASN A 416 44.61 -83.27 -43.72
N ILE A 417 44.18 -84.49 -43.44
CA ILE A 417 44.88 -85.69 -43.92
C ILE A 417 44.54 -85.96 -45.39
N GLU A 418 43.26 -85.89 -45.74
CA GLU A 418 42.79 -86.28 -47.08
C GLU A 418 42.52 -85.09 -48.00
N ARG A 419 42.06 -83.95 -47.47
CA ARG A 419 41.85 -82.74 -48.28
C ARG A 419 43.15 -82.07 -48.68
N THR A 420 44.16 -82.02 -47.81
CA THR A 420 45.36 -81.18 -48.01
C THR A 420 46.04 -81.42 -49.35
N ASN A 421 46.03 -82.65 -49.87
CA ASN A 421 46.74 -82.95 -51.11
C ASN A 421 45.98 -82.50 -52.39
N ASN A 422 44.64 -82.45 -52.37
CA ASN A 422 43.81 -82.09 -53.55
C ASN A 422 43.08 -80.74 -53.43
N LEU A 423 42.79 -80.28 -52.22
CA LEU A 423 42.20 -78.97 -51.98
C LEU A 423 43.18 -77.81 -52.04
N LEU A 424 44.47 -77.99 -51.73
CA LEU A 424 45.44 -76.89 -51.80
C LEU A 424 45.43 -76.19 -53.17
N LYS A 425 45.04 -76.89 -54.24
CA LYS A 425 44.96 -76.36 -55.61
C LYS A 425 43.62 -75.70 -55.98
N GLN A 426 42.48 -76.11 -55.40
CA GLN A 426 41.17 -75.48 -55.64
C GLN A 426 40.90 -74.33 -54.65
N ASP A 427 41.40 -74.47 -53.41
CA ASP A 427 41.29 -73.47 -52.36
C ASP A 427 42.08 -72.21 -52.70
N GLU A 428 43.24 -72.31 -53.36
CA GLU A 428 44.02 -71.16 -53.82
C GLU A 428 43.21 -70.26 -54.78
N ALA A 429 42.37 -70.85 -55.64
CA ALA A 429 41.52 -70.13 -56.59
C ALA A 429 40.29 -69.49 -55.93
N LEU A 430 39.58 -70.21 -55.04
CA LEU A 430 38.45 -69.64 -54.30
C LEU A 430 38.92 -68.57 -53.29
N ILE A 431 39.99 -68.81 -52.54
CA ILE A 431 40.55 -67.84 -51.59
C ILE A 431 40.96 -66.55 -52.30
N LYS A 432 41.46 -66.63 -53.54
CA LYS A 432 41.72 -65.43 -54.36
C LYS A 432 40.44 -64.63 -54.65
N ASN A 433 39.35 -65.27 -55.08
CA ASN A 433 38.09 -64.58 -55.34
C ASN A 433 37.40 -64.07 -54.06
N VAL A 434 37.49 -64.81 -52.95
CA VAL A 434 37.06 -64.35 -51.62
C VAL A 434 37.87 -63.12 -51.20
N LYS A 435 39.20 -63.11 -51.39
CA LYS A 435 40.05 -61.94 -51.09
C LYS A 435 39.64 -60.72 -51.91
N GLU A 436 39.30 -60.89 -53.18
CA GLU A 436 38.82 -59.81 -54.05
C GLU A 436 37.49 -59.24 -53.56
N VAL A 437 36.50 -60.09 -53.25
CA VAL A 437 35.18 -59.64 -52.72
C VAL A 437 35.33 -59.01 -51.33
N VAL A 438 36.11 -59.61 -50.42
CA VAL A 438 36.40 -59.02 -49.10
C VAL A 438 37.15 -57.70 -49.22
N SER A 439 38.02 -57.54 -50.22
CA SER A 439 38.65 -56.24 -50.50
C SER A 439 37.65 -55.18 -50.94
N GLN A 440 36.58 -55.55 -51.66
CA GLN A 440 35.49 -54.63 -52.02
C GLN A 440 34.60 -54.29 -50.81
N ILE A 441 34.31 -55.28 -49.95
CA ILE A 441 33.62 -55.06 -48.66
C ILE A 441 34.40 -54.07 -47.79
N ASN A 442 35.73 -54.23 -47.68
CA ASN A 442 36.60 -53.31 -46.92
C ASN A 442 36.62 -51.89 -47.49
N LYS A 443 36.22 -51.71 -48.76
CA LYS A 443 36.06 -50.41 -49.41
C LYS A 443 34.61 -49.89 -49.34
N GLY A 444 33.71 -50.60 -48.65
CA GLY A 444 32.31 -50.22 -48.47
C GLY A 444 31.35 -50.67 -49.56
N ASN A 445 31.80 -51.46 -50.56
CA ASN A 445 30.97 -51.95 -51.65
C ASN A 445 30.54 -53.41 -51.38
N LEU A 446 29.24 -53.61 -51.17
CA LEU A 446 28.63 -54.92 -50.88
C LEU A 446 27.95 -55.55 -52.09
N LYS A 447 28.10 -55.00 -53.30
CA LYS A 447 27.41 -55.51 -54.51
C LYS A 447 28.04 -56.78 -55.07
N GLU A 448 29.35 -56.94 -54.90
CA GLU A 448 30.09 -58.08 -55.44
C GLU A 448 29.71 -59.38 -54.71
N ARG A 449 29.80 -60.50 -55.41
CA ARG A 449 29.51 -61.84 -54.88
C ARG A 449 30.64 -62.79 -55.24
N ILE A 450 30.89 -63.75 -54.37
CA ILE A 450 31.91 -64.78 -54.61
C ILE A 450 31.33 -65.80 -55.60
N ILE A 451 32.02 -66.01 -56.73
CA ILE A 451 31.56 -66.81 -57.87
C ILE A 451 32.42 -68.05 -58.13
N ALA A 452 33.67 -68.06 -57.65
CA ALA A 452 34.55 -69.22 -57.77
C ALA A 452 33.94 -70.43 -57.03
N LYS A 453 34.19 -71.63 -57.55
CA LYS A 453 33.68 -72.89 -57.00
C LYS A 453 34.83 -73.73 -56.47
N THR A 454 34.60 -74.39 -55.36
CA THR A 454 35.52 -75.40 -54.81
C THR A 454 34.72 -76.64 -54.45
N GLU A 455 35.35 -77.80 -54.50
CA GLU A 455 34.81 -79.04 -53.94
C GLU A 455 35.07 -79.11 -52.42
N ASN A 456 35.72 -78.08 -51.86
CA ASN A 456 35.72 -77.87 -50.42
C ASN A 456 34.32 -77.46 -49.95
N ASP A 457 33.44 -78.41 -49.66
CA ASP A 457 32.12 -78.20 -49.04
C ASP A 457 32.10 -77.12 -47.94
N SER A 458 33.15 -77.00 -47.11
CA SER A 458 33.20 -76.00 -46.04
C SER A 458 33.50 -74.60 -46.57
N LEU A 459 34.32 -74.46 -47.62
CA LEU A 459 34.59 -73.18 -48.28
C LEU A 459 33.50 -72.81 -49.31
N GLU A 460 32.81 -73.79 -49.90
CA GLU A 460 31.63 -73.58 -50.76
C GLU A 460 30.39 -73.22 -49.92
N GLU A 461 30.21 -73.84 -48.75
CA GLU A 461 29.24 -73.43 -47.73
C GLU A 461 29.60 -72.03 -47.19
N LEU A 462 30.88 -71.76 -46.89
CA LEU A 462 31.36 -70.43 -46.52
C LEU A 462 31.06 -69.38 -47.60
N LYS A 463 31.24 -69.71 -48.89
CA LYS A 463 30.87 -68.84 -50.01
C LYS A 463 29.38 -68.49 -49.95
N ASN A 464 28.51 -69.49 -49.81
CA ASN A 464 27.07 -69.30 -49.78
C ASN A 464 26.64 -68.48 -48.56
N ILE A 465 27.15 -68.82 -47.36
CA ILE A 465 26.89 -68.05 -46.13
C ILE A 465 27.39 -66.62 -46.25
N LEU A 466 28.57 -66.38 -46.83
CA LEU A 466 29.09 -65.02 -47.05
C LEU A 466 28.26 -64.24 -48.07
N ASN A 467 27.81 -64.87 -49.15
CA ASN A 467 26.92 -64.25 -50.13
C ASN A 467 25.53 -63.96 -49.54
N ASP A 468 24.98 -64.86 -48.71
CA ASP A 468 23.72 -64.66 -48.00
C ASP A 468 23.83 -63.55 -46.95
N MET A 469 24.95 -63.50 -46.22
CA MET A 469 25.29 -62.40 -45.32
C MET A 469 25.36 -61.08 -46.08
N LEU A 470 26.04 -61.03 -47.22
CA LEU A 470 26.11 -59.83 -48.06
C LEU A 470 24.75 -59.42 -48.59
N GLU A 471 23.90 -60.36 -48.95
CA GLU A 471 22.53 -60.11 -49.40
C GLU A 471 21.66 -59.52 -48.28
N ILE A 472 21.74 -60.09 -47.07
CA ILE A 472 21.02 -59.60 -45.90
C ILE A 472 21.51 -58.20 -45.51
N ILE A 473 22.82 -57.98 -45.45
CA ILE A 473 23.39 -56.66 -45.11
C ILE A 473 23.05 -55.64 -46.20
N SER A 474 23.11 -56.01 -47.48
CA SER A 474 22.74 -55.13 -48.59
C SER A 474 21.26 -54.69 -48.54
N LYS A 475 20.36 -55.61 -48.17
CA LYS A 475 18.92 -55.36 -47.98
C LYS A 475 18.59 -54.63 -46.67
N LYS A 476 19.39 -54.79 -45.63
CA LYS A 476 19.15 -54.15 -44.33
C LYS A 476 19.83 -52.81 -44.19
N VAL A 477 21.05 -52.66 -44.70
CA VAL A 477 21.89 -51.47 -44.55
C VAL A 477 21.86 -50.63 -45.83
N ASN A 478 22.70 -50.97 -46.81
CA ASN A 478 22.69 -50.48 -48.20
C ASN A 478 23.77 -51.25 -49.00
N ASN A 479 23.70 -51.23 -50.33
CA ASN A 479 24.76 -51.81 -51.18
C ASN A 479 26.08 -51.04 -51.11
N ASP A 480 26.00 -49.72 -50.92
CA ASP A 480 27.15 -48.81 -50.83
C ASP A 480 27.16 -48.14 -49.47
N LEU A 481 28.11 -48.54 -48.61
CA LEU A 481 28.29 -47.99 -47.28
C LEU A 481 29.02 -46.65 -47.31
N VAL A 482 29.76 -46.33 -48.38
CA VAL A 482 30.46 -45.04 -48.53
C VAL A 482 29.43 -43.92 -48.66
N SER A 483 28.37 -44.13 -49.43
CA SER A 483 27.27 -43.18 -49.55
C SER A 483 26.59 -42.84 -48.22
N ILE A 484 26.53 -43.79 -47.28
CA ILE A 484 26.00 -43.55 -45.92
C ILE A 484 26.97 -42.66 -45.13
N ASP A 485 28.27 -42.99 -45.16
CA ASP A 485 29.30 -42.22 -44.45
C ASP A 485 29.39 -40.78 -44.95
N GLU A 486 29.32 -40.56 -46.26
CA GLU A 486 29.31 -39.23 -46.86
C GLU A 486 28.13 -38.37 -46.40
N VAL A 487 26.92 -38.95 -46.33
CA VAL A 487 25.72 -38.25 -45.86
C VAL A 487 25.78 -37.98 -44.36
N LEU A 488 26.20 -38.97 -43.55
CA LEU A 488 26.35 -38.78 -42.10
C LEU A 488 27.44 -37.77 -41.76
N SER A 489 28.50 -37.68 -42.55
CA SER A 489 29.54 -36.66 -42.41
C SER A 489 28.98 -35.25 -42.66
N LYS A 490 28.09 -35.09 -43.64
CA LYS A 490 27.35 -33.82 -43.84
C LYS A 490 26.41 -33.51 -42.68
N TYR A 491 25.76 -34.53 -42.08
CA TYR A 491 24.90 -34.32 -40.91
C TYR A 491 25.71 -33.91 -39.68
N LYS A 492 26.91 -34.46 -39.50
CA LYS A 492 27.87 -34.04 -38.46
C LYS A 492 28.21 -32.55 -38.59
N ASP A 493 28.29 -32.04 -39.82
CA ASP A 493 28.50 -30.63 -40.12
C ASP A 493 27.19 -29.81 -40.16
N MET A 494 26.11 -30.32 -39.55
CA MET A 494 24.79 -29.68 -39.44
C MET A 494 24.09 -29.41 -40.79
N ASN A 495 24.45 -30.16 -41.84
CA ASN A 495 23.82 -30.08 -43.15
C ASN A 495 22.89 -31.27 -43.39
N PHE A 496 21.61 -31.07 -43.16
CA PHE A 496 20.56 -32.07 -43.29
C PHE A 496 19.90 -32.07 -44.68
N THR A 497 20.46 -31.38 -45.68
CA THR A 497 19.93 -31.37 -47.06
C THR A 497 20.36 -32.61 -47.87
N ALA A 498 21.45 -33.26 -47.47
CA ALA A 498 21.99 -34.43 -48.17
C ALA A 498 21.07 -35.65 -48.05
N ARG A 499 21.02 -36.47 -49.10
CA ARG A 499 20.23 -37.72 -49.13
C ARG A 499 21.06 -38.85 -49.71
N ILE A 500 20.82 -40.06 -49.21
CA ILE A 500 21.39 -41.28 -49.78
C ILE A 500 20.61 -41.62 -51.05
N GLU A 501 21.29 -41.67 -52.19
CA GLU A 501 20.72 -42.05 -53.48
C GLU A 501 20.78 -43.57 -53.69
N ASN A 502 19.94 -44.10 -54.59
CA ASN A 502 19.90 -45.53 -54.94
C ASN A 502 19.68 -46.48 -53.74
N LEU A 503 18.63 -46.19 -52.96
CA LEU A 503 18.27 -46.89 -51.74
C LEU A 503 17.97 -48.37 -51.97
N THR A 504 18.85 -49.25 -51.47
CA THR A 504 18.61 -50.70 -51.50
C THR A 504 18.37 -51.32 -50.13
N GLY A 505 18.76 -50.62 -49.05
CA GLY A 505 18.63 -51.09 -47.68
C GLY A 505 17.67 -50.28 -46.80
N ASP A 506 17.12 -50.93 -45.78
CA ASP A 506 16.16 -50.31 -44.84
C ASP A 506 16.79 -49.17 -44.02
N VAL A 507 18.02 -49.32 -43.50
CA VAL A 507 18.72 -48.28 -42.72
C VAL A 507 18.94 -47.01 -43.54
N ALA A 508 19.34 -47.13 -44.80
CA ALA A 508 19.51 -45.96 -45.67
C ALA A 508 18.18 -45.19 -45.88
N LYS A 509 17.04 -45.90 -45.97
CA LYS A 509 15.72 -45.28 -46.04
C LYS A 509 15.38 -44.53 -44.75
N GLU A 510 15.59 -45.17 -43.60
CA GLU A 510 15.33 -44.57 -42.30
C GLU A 510 16.22 -43.35 -42.03
N ILE A 511 17.48 -43.35 -42.50
CA ILE A 511 18.36 -42.18 -42.42
C ILE A 511 17.82 -41.00 -43.23
N ASN A 512 17.25 -41.24 -44.42
CA ASN A 512 16.60 -40.18 -45.20
C ASN A 512 15.31 -39.68 -44.51
N ILE A 513 14.50 -40.56 -43.93
CA ILE A 513 13.29 -40.18 -43.18
C ILE A 513 13.65 -39.35 -41.94
N LEU A 514 14.71 -39.72 -41.23
CA LEU A 514 15.24 -38.95 -40.10
C LEU A 514 15.66 -37.55 -40.56
N ALA A 515 16.32 -37.45 -41.71
CA ALA A 515 16.68 -36.18 -42.30
C ALA A 515 15.45 -35.32 -42.57
N ASP A 516 14.42 -35.87 -43.22
CA ASP A 516 13.18 -35.14 -43.49
C ASP A 516 12.52 -34.64 -42.21
N THR A 517 12.51 -35.46 -41.16
CA THR A 517 12.00 -35.08 -39.83
C THR A 517 12.79 -33.94 -39.22
N ILE A 518 14.13 -33.98 -39.29
CA ILE A 518 14.99 -32.90 -38.80
C ILE A 518 14.76 -31.61 -39.60
N ASN A 519 14.66 -31.70 -40.93
CA ASN A 519 14.35 -30.55 -41.78
C ASN A 519 13.01 -29.90 -41.39
N HIS A 520 11.99 -30.71 -41.15
CA HIS A 520 10.68 -30.25 -40.70
C HIS A 520 10.75 -29.55 -39.34
N LEU A 521 11.43 -30.15 -38.35
CA LEU A 521 11.60 -29.56 -37.02
C LEU A 521 12.40 -28.24 -37.06
N LEU A 522 13.45 -28.15 -37.88
CA LEU A 522 14.24 -26.93 -38.04
C LEU A 522 13.43 -25.81 -38.72
N LEU A 523 12.61 -26.16 -39.73
CA LEU A 523 11.70 -25.23 -40.38
C LEU A 523 10.66 -24.71 -39.39
N GLU A 524 10.01 -25.60 -38.65
CA GLU A 524 9.04 -25.25 -37.60
C GLU A 524 9.68 -24.36 -36.52
N ASN A 525 10.87 -24.69 -36.04
CA ASN A 525 11.59 -23.86 -35.07
C ASN A 525 11.90 -22.47 -35.62
N LYS A 526 12.32 -22.35 -36.88
CA LYS A 526 12.55 -21.04 -37.51
C LYS A 526 11.26 -20.23 -37.62
N ILE A 527 10.15 -20.86 -38.02
CA ILE A 527 8.83 -20.22 -38.09
C ILE A 527 8.37 -19.76 -36.70
N ASN A 528 8.55 -20.60 -35.67
CA ASN A 528 8.23 -20.26 -34.29
C ASN A 528 9.05 -19.06 -33.80
N GLY A 529 10.36 -19.04 -34.05
CA GLY A 529 11.23 -17.92 -33.70
C GLY A 529 10.80 -16.61 -34.37
N LEU A 530 10.55 -16.62 -35.69
CA LEU A 530 10.08 -15.43 -36.42
C LEU A 530 8.72 -14.94 -35.91
N THR A 531 7.81 -15.86 -35.59
CA THR A 531 6.49 -15.51 -35.05
C THR A 531 6.60 -14.88 -33.66
N LEU A 532 7.50 -15.42 -32.82
CA LEU A 532 7.74 -14.91 -31.48
C LEU A 532 8.37 -13.51 -31.51
N GLU A 533 9.27 -13.25 -32.47
CA GLU A 533 9.88 -11.94 -32.72
C GLU A 533 8.84 -10.88 -33.13
N ASP A 534 7.90 -11.23 -34.02
CA ASP A 534 6.83 -10.29 -34.39
C ASP A 534 5.87 -10.05 -33.22
N SER A 535 5.54 -11.10 -32.45
CA SER A 535 4.65 -11.01 -31.29
C SER A 535 5.25 -10.18 -30.16
N SER A 536 6.56 -10.32 -29.89
CA SER A 536 7.27 -9.52 -28.87
C SER A 536 7.30 -8.04 -29.24
N LYS A 537 7.51 -7.69 -30.51
CA LYS A 537 7.44 -6.30 -31.00
C LYS A 537 6.07 -5.67 -30.78
N ILE A 538 5.00 -6.40 -31.09
CA ILE A 538 3.63 -5.95 -30.87
C ILE A 538 3.36 -5.77 -29.37
N LEU A 539 3.83 -6.71 -28.55
CA LEU A 539 3.73 -6.60 -27.09
C LEU A 539 4.47 -5.37 -26.57
N LEU A 540 5.70 -5.10 -27.04
CA LEU A 540 6.48 -3.90 -26.68
C LEU A 540 5.72 -2.61 -27.02
N GLU A 541 5.08 -2.54 -28.19
CA GLU A 541 4.30 -1.38 -28.59
C GLU A 541 3.07 -1.17 -27.68
N ASN A 542 2.34 -2.25 -27.37
CA ASN A 542 1.17 -2.21 -26.49
C ASN A 542 1.55 -1.83 -25.05
N VAL A 543 2.66 -2.36 -24.56
CA VAL A 543 3.21 -2.02 -23.24
C VAL A 543 3.63 -0.56 -23.19
N ASN A 544 4.23 -0.02 -24.25
CA ASN A 544 4.55 1.41 -24.30
C ASN A 544 3.30 2.28 -24.26
N LYS A 545 2.22 1.90 -24.96
CA LYS A 545 0.91 2.58 -24.88
C LYS A 545 0.32 2.53 -23.46
N LEU A 546 0.41 1.38 -22.78
CA LEU A 546 -0.04 1.23 -21.40
C LEU A 546 0.76 2.09 -20.43
N ASN A 547 2.08 2.20 -20.61
CA ASN A 547 2.94 3.04 -19.80
C ASN A 547 2.55 4.52 -19.93
N ILE A 548 2.39 5.01 -21.16
CA ILE A 548 1.94 6.40 -21.42
C ILE A 548 0.56 6.64 -20.78
N SER A 549 -0.40 5.73 -20.99
CA SER A 549 -1.74 5.86 -20.43
C SER A 549 -1.75 5.86 -18.90
N SER A 550 -0.91 5.04 -18.27
CA SER A 550 -0.75 5.01 -16.81
C SER A 550 -0.18 6.34 -16.28
N ASN A 551 0.80 6.93 -16.97
CA ASN A 551 1.35 8.23 -16.57
C ASN A 551 0.34 9.38 -16.74
N GLU A 552 -0.44 9.39 -17.83
CA GLU A 552 -1.51 10.37 -18.03
C GLU A 552 -2.62 10.23 -16.97
N ALA A 553 -2.96 9.00 -16.59
CA ALA A 553 -3.90 8.72 -15.51
C ALA A 553 -3.38 9.22 -14.16
N ALA A 554 -2.10 9.01 -13.85
CA ALA A 554 -1.47 9.52 -12.62
C ALA A 554 -1.53 11.04 -12.54
N ALA A 555 -1.20 11.75 -13.62
CA ALA A 555 -1.30 13.21 -13.69
C ALA A 555 -2.76 13.68 -13.50
N SER A 556 -3.73 13.00 -14.09
CA SER A 556 -5.15 13.31 -13.93
C SER A 556 -5.65 13.09 -12.50
N LEU A 557 -5.12 12.07 -11.81
CA LEU A 557 -5.42 11.80 -10.41
C LEU A 557 -4.82 12.85 -9.48
N GLU A 558 -3.61 13.35 -9.74
CA GLU A 558 -3.02 14.48 -9.01
C GLU A 558 -3.90 15.74 -9.12
N GLU A 559 -4.35 16.09 -10.33
CA GLU A 559 -5.27 17.22 -10.53
C GLU A 559 -6.60 17.01 -9.80
N THR A 560 -7.13 15.78 -9.82
CA THR A 560 -8.37 15.43 -9.13
C THR A 560 -8.21 15.53 -7.62
N ALA A 561 -7.10 15.05 -7.06
CA ALA A 561 -6.79 15.17 -5.64
C ALA A 561 -6.68 16.63 -5.20
N ALA A 562 -5.98 17.47 -5.97
CA ALA A 562 -5.89 18.91 -5.71
C ALA A 562 -7.27 19.61 -5.76
N ALA A 563 -8.12 19.23 -6.72
CA ALA A 563 -9.49 19.74 -6.80
C ALA A 563 -10.33 19.30 -5.58
N LEU A 564 -10.16 18.06 -5.11
CA LEU A 564 -10.84 17.54 -3.93
C LEU A 564 -10.39 18.25 -2.65
N GLU A 565 -9.10 18.55 -2.49
CA GLU A 565 -8.62 19.37 -1.36
C GLU A 565 -9.28 20.75 -1.35
N GLN A 566 -9.38 21.39 -2.51
CA GLN A 566 -10.04 22.70 -2.64
C GLN A 566 -11.54 22.61 -2.31
N ILE A 567 -12.24 21.57 -2.79
CA ILE A 567 -13.65 21.35 -2.47
C ILE A 567 -13.82 21.09 -0.96
N THR A 568 -12.98 20.26 -0.36
CA THR A 568 -12.98 19.96 1.07
C THR A 568 -12.83 21.24 1.89
N SER A 569 -11.89 22.11 1.50
CA SER A 569 -11.69 23.42 2.12
C SER A 569 -12.94 24.30 2.01
N ASN A 570 -13.57 24.36 0.83
CA ASN A 570 -14.80 25.12 0.63
C ASN A 570 -15.98 24.59 1.46
N ILE A 571 -16.14 23.27 1.57
CA ILE A 571 -17.17 22.66 2.43
C ILE A 571 -16.92 22.98 3.90
N ARG A 572 -15.67 22.93 4.36
CA ARG A 572 -15.31 23.33 5.72
C ARG A 572 -15.63 24.80 6.00
N ASN A 573 -15.30 25.69 5.06
CA ASN A 573 -15.63 27.12 5.14
C ASN A 573 -17.15 27.37 5.14
N ASN A 574 -17.91 26.58 4.38
CA ASN A 574 -19.37 26.63 4.40
C ASN A 574 -19.91 26.23 5.77
N THR A 575 -19.42 25.15 6.36
CA THR A 575 -19.80 24.71 7.73
C THR A 575 -19.53 25.80 8.78
N GLU A 576 -18.38 26.49 8.70
CA GLU A 576 -18.13 27.64 9.58
C GLU A 576 -19.08 28.81 9.33
N SER A 577 -19.42 29.08 8.07
CA SER A 577 -20.35 30.15 7.69
C SER A 577 -21.77 29.86 8.17
N ILE A 578 -22.21 28.60 8.09
CA ILE A 578 -23.49 28.09 8.60
C ILE A 578 -23.54 28.29 10.12
N ALA A 579 -22.49 27.93 10.85
CA ALA A 579 -22.41 28.16 12.30
C ALA A 579 -22.52 29.65 12.66
N LYS A 580 -21.90 30.55 11.88
CA LYS A 580 -22.05 32.00 12.03
C LYS A 580 -23.47 32.46 11.73
N MET A 581 -24.11 31.97 10.68
CA MET A 581 -25.50 32.29 10.33
C MET A 581 -26.47 31.85 11.42
N ALA A 582 -26.30 30.66 11.99
CA ALA A 582 -27.10 30.18 13.11
C ALA A 582 -27.00 31.09 14.33
N LYS A 583 -25.77 31.50 14.69
CA LYS A 583 -25.53 32.42 15.81
C LYS A 583 -26.14 33.81 15.58
N LEU A 584 -26.02 34.36 14.36
CA LEU A 584 -26.60 35.65 14.01
C LEU A 584 -28.13 35.60 14.06
N SER A 585 -28.72 34.54 13.53
CA SER A 585 -30.17 34.33 13.53
C SER A 585 -30.73 34.22 14.95
N ASP A 586 -30.05 33.54 15.87
CA ASP A 586 -30.41 33.53 17.29
C ASP A 586 -30.40 34.95 17.90
N GLY A 587 -29.38 35.76 17.56
CA GLY A 587 -29.31 37.16 17.99
C GLY A 587 -30.46 38.02 17.45
N VAL A 588 -30.87 37.80 16.19
CA VAL A 588 -32.01 38.51 15.57
C VAL A 588 -33.33 38.08 16.22
N ILE A 589 -33.52 36.79 16.53
CA ILE A 589 -34.71 36.30 17.25
C ILE A 589 -34.83 37.00 18.61
N ARG A 590 -33.75 37.07 19.39
CA ARG A 590 -33.75 37.78 20.68
C ARG A 590 -34.10 39.25 20.51
N SER A 591 -33.46 39.93 19.57
CA SER A 591 -33.71 41.35 19.30
C SER A 591 -35.15 41.61 18.85
N SER A 592 -35.72 40.74 18.02
CA SER A 592 -37.12 40.81 17.59
C SER A 592 -38.07 40.61 18.77
N LYS A 593 -37.76 39.67 19.68
CA LYS A 593 -38.54 39.43 20.90
C LYS A 593 -38.50 40.62 21.86
N ASP A 594 -37.33 41.22 22.02
CA ASP A 594 -37.18 42.44 22.81
C ASP A 594 -37.96 43.61 22.20
N GLY A 595 -37.90 43.77 20.86
CA GLY A 595 -38.70 44.74 20.12
C GLY A 595 -40.21 44.54 20.29
N GLU A 596 -40.69 43.29 20.23
CA GLU A 596 -42.07 42.92 20.51
C GLU A 596 -42.48 43.32 21.94
N ASN A 597 -41.62 43.07 22.93
CA ASN A 597 -41.88 43.42 24.33
C ASN A 597 -41.95 44.96 24.51
N LEU A 598 -41.03 45.71 23.92
CA LEU A 598 -41.05 47.18 23.96
C LEU A 598 -42.30 47.76 23.27
N ALA A 599 -42.75 47.17 22.17
CA ALA A 599 -43.99 47.57 21.50
C ALA A 599 -45.23 47.29 22.36
N ASN A 600 -45.24 46.16 23.09
CA ASN A 600 -46.28 45.87 24.09
C ASN A 600 -46.28 46.90 25.23
N GLN A 601 -45.11 47.25 25.78
CA GLN A 601 -45.00 48.28 26.81
C GLN A 601 -45.47 49.65 26.31
N THR A 602 -45.15 49.99 25.05
CA THR A 602 -45.60 51.24 24.40
C THR A 602 -47.12 51.26 24.25
N THR A 603 -47.72 50.13 23.87
CA THR A 603 -49.19 50.00 23.78
C THR A 603 -49.84 50.24 25.15
N ASN A 604 -49.30 49.64 26.22
CA ASN A 604 -49.80 49.85 27.58
C ASN A 604 -49.65 51.30 28.04
N ALA A 605 -48.51 51.94 27.75
CA ALA A 605 -48.30 53.35 28.09
C ALA A 605 -49.27 54.28 27.34
N MET A 606 -49.56 54.00 26.07
CA MET A 606 -50.57 54.75 25.30
C MET A 606 -51.98 54.55 25.87
N ASP A 607 -52.31 53.36 26.36
CA ASP A 607 -53.57 53.12 27.07
C ASP A 607 -53.67 53.90 28.38
N GLU A 608 -52.59 53.95 29.16
CA GLU A 608 -52.53 54.79 30.37
C GLU A 608 -52.69 56.27 30.04
N ILE A 609 -52.01 56.77 29.00
CA ILE A 609 -52.15 58.16 28.52
C ILE A 609 -53.60 58.43 28.12
N ASN A 610 -54.21 57.55 27.31
CA ASN A 610 -55.58 57.71 26.86
C ASN A 610 -56.56 57.82 28.04
N ASN A 611 -56.38 56.97 29.06
CA ASN A 611 -57.16 57.03 30.30
C ASN A 611 -56.95 58.37 31.04
N LYS A 612 -55.72 58.86 31.15
CA LYS A 612 -55.43 60.16 31.80
C LYS A 612 -56.01 61.34 31.02
N VAL A 613 -55.94 61.31 29.70
CA VAL A 613 -56.51 62.36 28.83
C VAL A 613 -58.04 62.39 28.95
N ASN A 614 -58.70 61.23 29.04
CA ASN A 614 -60.14 61.15 29.31
C ASN A 614 -60.53 61.79 30.65
N MET A 615 -59.76 61.50 31.72
CA MET A 615 -59.99 62.14 33.03
C MET A 615 -59.82 63.66 32.97
N VAL A 616 -58.87 64.16 32.17
CA VAL A 616 -58.69 65.61 31.95
C VAL A 616 -59.89 66.18 31.20
N ASN A 617 -60.40 65.50 30.17
CA ASN A 617 -61.58 65.94 29.41
C ASN A 617 -62.82 66.08 30.34
N GLU A 618 -63.03 65.11 31.23
CA GLU A 618 -64.08 65.17 32.25
C GLU A 618 -63.91 66.38 33.19
N ALA A 619 -62.69 66.63 33.67
CA ALA A 619 -62.41 67.78 34.53
C ALA A 619 -62.65 69.13 33.82
N ILE A 620 -62.29 69.22 32.53
CA ILE A 620 -62.54 70.41 31.71
C ILE A 620 -64.02 70.64 31.49
N ALA A 621 -64.82 69.59 31.30
CA ALA A 621 -66.27 69.69 31.23
C ALA A 621 -66.87 70.26 32.53
N VAL A 622 -66.34 69.87 33.69
CA VAL A 622 -66.75 70.44 34.99
C VAL A 622 -66.36 71.92 35.09
N ILE A 623 -65.17 72.32 34.64
CA ILE A 623 -64.74 73.73 34.65
C ILE A 623 -65.64 74.59 33.75
N ASP A 624 -65.98 74.10 32.55
CA ASP A 624 -66.91 74.79 31.64
C ASP A 624 -68.30 74.96 32.28
N GLN A 625 -68.79 73.92 32.97
CA GLN A 625 -70.04 74.01 33.75
C GLN A 625 -69.97 75.04 34.88
N ILE A 626 -68.85 75.10 35.63
CA ILE A 626 -68.64 76.11 36.69
C ILE A 626 -68.60 77.52 36.09
N ALA A 627 -67.90 77.69 34.96
CA ALA A 627 -67.83 78.97 34.25
C ALA A 627 -69.24 79.42 33.79
N PHE A 628 -70.03 78.50 33.23
CA PHE A 628 -71.42 78.77 32.87
C PHE A 628 -72.29 79.17 34.06
N GLN A 629 -72.23 78.41 35.17
CA GLN A 629 -72.97 78.73 36.40
C GLN A 629 -72.55 80.09 36.98
N THR A 630 -71.25 80.39 36.98
CA THR A 630 -70.69 81.67 37.46
C THR A 630 -71.16 82.84 36.58
N ASN A 631 -71.23 82.65 35.27
CA ASN A 631 -71.79 83.63 34.33
C ASN A 631 -73.27 83.92 34.64
N ILE A 632 -74.09 82.90 34.93
CA ILE A 632 -75.50 83.10 35.32
C ILE A 632 -75.63 83.80 36.69
N LEU A 633 -74.82 83.40 37.69
CA LEU A 633 -74.79 84.04 39.00
C LEU A 633 -74.40 85.52 38.91
N SER A 634 -73.39 85.83 38.10
CA SER A 634 -72.94 87.20 37.86
C SER A 634 -73.99 88.05 37.14
N LEU A 635 -74.76 87.46 36.22
CA LEU A 635 -75.88 88.12 35.56
C LEU A 635 -76.98 88.45 36.57
N ASN A 636 -77.36 87.50 37.42
CA ASN A 636 -78.35 87.72 38.47
C ASN A 636 -77.89 88.81 39.45
N ALA A 637 -76.61 88.80 39.84
CA ALA A 637 -76.02 89.84 40.69
C ALA A 637 -76.00 91.22 40.02
N ALA A 638 -75.72 91.29 38.71
CA ALA A 638 -75.78 92.54 37.94
C ALA A 638 -77.21 93.09 37.83
N VAL A 639 -78.21 92.20 37.67
CA VAL A 639 -79.63 92.57 37.69
C VAL A 639 -80.03 93.13 39.07
N GLU A 640 -79.68 92.45 40.16
CA GLU A 640 -79.99 92.91 41.52
C GLU A 640 -79.29 94.24 41.86
N ALA A 641 -78.04 94.41 41.42
CA ALA A 641 -77.29 95.66 41.56
C ALA A 641 -77.93 96.82 40.78
N ALA A 642 -78.54 96.55 39.61
CA ALA A 642 -79.31 97.53 38.86
C ALA A 642 -80.63 97.89 39.56
N THR A 643 -81.29 96.91 40.19
CA THR A 643 -82.51 97.11 41.00
C THR A 643 -82.25 98.00 42.23
N ALA A 644 -81.05 97.96 42.81
CA ALA A 644 -80.64 98.75 43.96
C ALA A 644 -80.24 100.23 43.66
N GLY A 645 -80.28 100.67 42.39
CA GLY A 645 -80.04 102.07 42.01
C GLY A 645 -78.63 102.60 42.30
N GLU A 646 -78.50 103.83 42.82
CA GLU A 646 -77.20 104.48 43.12
C GLU A 646 -76.34 103.69 44.12
N ALA A 647 -76.96 102.97 45.08
CA ALA A 647 -76.26 102.17 46.08
C ALA A 647 -75.63 100.88 45.53
N GLY A 648 -76.09 100.40 44.37
CA GLY A 648 -75.65 99.15 43.73
C GLY A 648 -74.50 99.30 42.73
N LYS A 649 -74.07 100.53 42.39
CA LYS A 649 -73.06 100.79 41.34
C LYS A 649 -71.74 100.03 41.54
N GLY A 650 -71.24 99.96 42.77
CA GLY A 650 -70.02 99.20 43.08
C GLY A 650 -70.18 97.68 42.87
N PHE A 651 -71.34 97.13 43.24
CA PHE A 651 -71.66 95.71 43.03
C PHE A 651 -71.88 95.37 41.56
N ALA A 652 -72.45 96.28 40.76
CA ALA A 652 -72.64 96.10 39.32
C ALA A 652 -71.30 95.96 38.57
N VAL A 653 -70.28 96.74 38.95
CA VAL A 653 -68.93 96.63 38.36
C VAL A 653 -68.29 95.29 38.70
N VAL A 654 -68.37 94.86 39.97
CA VAL A 654 -67.85 93.54 40.39
C VAL A 654 -68.59 92.40 39.67
N ALA A 655 -69.91 92.49 39.55
CA ALA A 655 -70.70 91.49 38.83
C ALA A 655 -70.32 91.41 37.33
N GLN A 656 -70.08 92.54 36.67
CA GLN A 656 -69.61 92.56 35.28
C GLN A 656 -68.18 92.00 35.13
N GLU A 657 -67.30 92.26 36.09
CA GLU A 657 -65.94 91.70 36.08
C GLU A 657 -65.94 90.19 36.30
N VAL A 658 -66.76 89.68 37.24
CA VAL A 658 -66.97 88.24 37.46
C VAL A 658 -67.56 87.58 36.21
N ARG A 659 -68.48 88.26 35.51
CA ARG A 659 -69.04 87.80 34.24
C ARG A 659 -67.99 87.67 33.14
N ASN A 660 -67.15 88.69 32.99
CA ASN A 660 -66.04 88.68 32.03
C ASN A 660 -65.05 87.57 32.36
N LEU A 661 -64.73 87.36 33.64
CA LEU A 661 -63.87 86.27 34.08
C LEU A 661 -64.47 84.90 33.74
N ALA A 662 -65.77 84.71 34.02
CA ALA A 662 -66.49 83.49 33.70
C ALA A 662 -66.51 83.20 32.18
N SER A 663 -66.72 84.22 31.34
CA SER A 663 -66.66 84.07 29.88
C SER A 663 -65.25 83.67 29.40
N ARG A 664 -64.21 84.28 29.96
CA ARG A 664 -62.82 83.92 29.66
C ARG A 664 -62.47 82.52 30.13
N SER A 665 -63.01 82.07 31.26
CA SER A 665 -62.84 80.70 31.75
C SER A 665 -63.52 79.68 30.85
N ALA A 666 -64.72 79.98 30.33
CA ALA A 666 -65.42 79.10 29.38
C ALA A 666 -64.67 79.01 28.04
N GLU A 667 -64.15 80.13 27.54
CA GLU A 667 -63.34 80.15 26.30
C GLU A 667 -62.03 79.34 26.48
N ALA A 668 -61.32 79.55 27.59
CA ALA A 668 -60.13 78.75 27.90
C ALA A 668 -60.44 77.25 28.09
N ALA A 669 -61.57 76.91 28.72
CA ALA A 669 -62.00 75.52 28.86
C ALA A 669 -62.29 74.87 27.50
N LYS A 670 -62.93 75.60 26.57
CA LYS A 670 -63.17 75.16 25.20
C LYS A 670 -61.86 74.91 24.43
N ASP A 671 -60.89 75.80 24.54
CA ASP A 671 -59.59 75.65 23.87
C ASP A 671 -58.81 74.45 24.43
N ILE A 672 -58.80 74.26 25.76
CA ILE A 672 -58.17 73.08 26.38
C ILE A 672 -58.90 71.80 25.94
N LYS A 673 -60.23 71.81 25.87
CA LYS A 673 -61.01 70.66 25.40
C LYS A 673 -60.59 70.23 24.00
N HIS A 674 -60.41 71.18 23.08
CA HIS A 674 -59.92 70.88 21.73
C HIS A 674 -58.53 70.22 21.76
N ILE A 675 -57.59 70.77 22.53
CA ILE A 675 -56.23 70.20 22.66
C ILE A 675 -56.27 68.78 23.23
N VAL A 676 -57.15 68.53 24.20
CA VAL A 676 -57.34 67.22 24.84
C VAL A 676 -57.94 66.21 23.85
N GLU A 677 -58.93 66.62 23.04
CA GLU A 677 -59.49 65.78 21.97
C GLU A 677 -58.44 65.41 20.92
N GLU A 678 -57.61 66.37 20.50
CA GLU A 678 -56.48 66.10 19.59
C GLU A 678 -55.45 65.16 20.23
N ALA A 679 -55.13 65.34 21.52
CA ALA A 679 -54.23 64.46 22.25
C ALA A 679 -54.77 63.02 22.36
N THR A 680 -56.09 62.84 22.56
CA THR A 680 -56.76 61.53 22.53
C THR A 680 -56.60 60.86 21.17
N ILE A 681 -56.80 61.61 20.07
CA ILE A 681 -56.62 61.07 18.71
C ILE A 681 -55.17 60.62 18.52
N LYS A 682 -54.18 61.44 18.90
CA LYS A 682 -52.76 61.09 18.78
C LYS A 682 -52.34 59.90 19.65
N ALA A 683 -52.88 59.77 20.86
CA ALA A 683 -52.62 58.61 21.70
C ALA A 683 -53.18 57.31 21.08
N ASN A 684 -54.39 57.36 20.52
CA ASN A 684 -54.99 56.22 19.82
C ASN A 684 -54.22 55.83 18.55
N GLU A 685 -53.78 56.82 17.76
CA GLU A 685 -52.87 56.58 16.62
C GLU A 685 -51.57 55.89 17.08
N GLY A 686 -50.95 56.38 18.16
CA GLY A 686 -49.75 55.78 18.75
C GLY A 686 -49.96 54.34 19.20
N LYS A 687 -51.11 54.04 19.83
CA LYS A 687 -51.50 52.68 20.22
C LYS A 687 -51.63 51.75 19.00
N GLN A 688 -52.27 52.23 17.93
CA GLN A 688 -52.45 51.45 16.71
C GLN A 688 -51.10 51.14 16.05
N ILE A 689 -50.20 52.14 15.97
CA ILE A 689 -48.84 51.95 15.45
C ILE A 689 -48.09 50.90 16.26
N ALA A 690 -48.11 50.99 17.60
CA ALA A 690 -47.47 50.02 18.47
C ALA A 690 -48.06 48.60 18.30
N SER A 691 -49.36 48.49 18.09
CA SER A 691 -50.03 47.21 17.78
C SER A 691 -49.53 46.62 16.46
N SER A 692 -49.42 47.43 15.40
CA SER A 692 -48.83 47.00 14.12
C SER A 692 -47.37 46.56 14.26
N MET A 693 -46.59 47.23 15.12
CA MET A 693 -45.20 46.82 15.40
C MET A 693 -45.15 45.43 16.06
N ILE A 694 -46.05 45.11 16.99
CA ILE A 694 -46.14 43.77 17.61
C ILE A 694 -46.36 42.69 16.54
N TYR A 695 -47.32 42.89 15.63
CA TYR A 695 -47.54 41.95 14.53
C TYR A 695 -46.32 41.82 13.61
N GLY A 696 -45.66 42.95 13.29
CA GLY A 696 -44.44 42.96 12.49
C GLY A 696 -43.28 42.18 13.13
N TYR A 697 -43.06 42.32 14.44
CA TYR A 697 -42.03 41.56 15.15
C TYR A 697 -42.36 40.06 15.26
N LYS A 698 -43.65 39.71 15.36
CA LYS A 698 -44.07 38.31 15.36
C LYS A 698 -43.83 37.65 14.00
N ASP A 699 -44.21 38.32 12.92
CA ASP A 699 -43.97 37.85 11.55
C ASP A 699 -42.46 37.74 11.24
N LEU A 700 -41.68 38.73 11.68
CA LEU A 700 -40.21 38.68 11.60
C LEU A 700 -39.64 37.46 12.34
N SER A 701 -40.12 37.18 13.56
CA SER A 701 -39.67 36.02 14.33
C SER A 701 -40.00 34.70 13.63
N GLU A 702 -41.15 34.59 12.98
CA GLU A 702 -41.54 33.41 12.21
C GLU A 702 -40.65 33.21 10.99
N ASN A 703 -40.41 34.27 10.21
CA ASN A 703 -39.51 34.24 9.05
C ASN A 703 -38.06 33.86 9.41
N ILE A 704 -37.55 34.36 10.55
CA ILE A 704 -36.20 33.97 11.01
C ILE A 704 -36.17 32.52 11.50
N THR A 705 -37.26 32.02 12.09
CA THR A 705 -37.38 30.61 12.47
C THR A 705 -37.35 29.70 11.24
N GLN A 706 -38.05 30.06 10.16
CA GLN A 706 -37.98 29.32 8.90
C GLN A 706 -36.57 29.35 8.29
N THR A 707 -35.89 30.51 8.38
CA THR A 707 -34.49 30.66 7.93
C THR A 707 -33.55 29.74 8.73
N MET A 708 -33.76 29.61 10.04
CA MET A 708 -32.99 28.69 10.89
C MET A 708 -33.15 27.23 10.48
N ASN A 709 -34.36 26.81 10.10
CA ASN A 709 -34.59 25.46 9.59
C ASN A 709 -33.81 25.22 8.29
N LEU A 710 -33.81 26.18 7.36
CA LEU A 710 -33.02 26.08 6.13
C LEU A 710 -31.51 26.03 6.40
N ILE A 711 -31.01 26.81 7.37
CA ILE A 711 -29.61 26.75 7.79
C ILE A 711 -29.25 25.36 8.33
N SER A 712 -30.14 24.76 9.14
CA SER A 712 -29.98 23.40 9.66
C SER A 712 -29.97 22.35 8.53
N ASP A 713 -30.82 22.50 7.52
CA ASP A 713 -30.84 21.60 6.36
C ASP A 713 -29.52 21.69 5.57
N ILE A 714 -29.00 22.90 5.36
CA ILE A 714 -27.70 23.12 4.70
C ILE A 714 -26.55 22.56 5.55
N GLU A 715 -26.62 22.65 6.87
CA GLU A 715 -25.63 22.05 7.77
C GLU A 715 -25.55 20.53 7.57
N ASN A 716 -26.71 19.86 7.56
CA ASN A 716 -26.80 18.42 7.35
C ASN A 716 -26.28 18.03 5.96
N ALA A 717 -26.69 18.75 4.91
CA ALA A 717 -26.20 18.53 3.55
C ALA A 717 -24.67 18.73 3.44
N SER A 718 -24.12 19.71 4.14
CA SER A 718 -22.66 19.98 4.14
C SER A 718 -21.88 18.87 4.87
N LYS A 719 -22.44 18.31 5.96
CA LYS A 719 -21.86 17.15 6.64
C LYS A 719 -21.87 15.90 5.75
N GLU A 720 -22.98 15.65 5.06
CA GLU A 720 -23.10 14.54 4.11
C GLU A 720 -22.13 14.70 2.93
N GLN A 721 -21.99 15.91 2.39
CA GLN A 721 -20.98 16.21 1.37
C GLN A 721 -19.56 15.95 1.86
N LEU A 722 -19.23 16.31 3.10
CA LEU A 722 -17.92 16.03 3.66
C LEU A 722 -17.64 14.52 3.72
N MET A 723 -18.59 13.73 4.21
CA MET A 723 -18.49 12.26 4.22
C MET A 723 -18.36 11.68 2.80
N GLY A 724 -19.12 12.21 1.83
CA GLY A 724 -19.01 11.80 0.44
C GLY A 724 -17.65 12.13 -0.18
N ILE A 725 -17.05 13.26 0.19
CA ILE A 725 -15.70 13.64 -0.25
C ILE A 725 -14.64 12.71 0.37
N GLU A 726 -14.77 12.33 1.64
CA GLU A 726 -13.88 11.35 2.27
C GLU A 726 -13.89 10.02 1.50
N GLN A 727 -15.07 9.51 1.14
CA GLN A 727 -15.20 8.30 0.32
C GLN A 727 -14.58 8.45 -1.07
N ILE A 728 -14.76 9.60 -1.73
CA ILE A 728 -14.14 9.88 -3.03
C ILE A 728 -12.62 9.93 -2.88
N ASN A 729 -12.11 10.50 -1.80
CA ASN A 729 -10.68 10.59 -1.54
C ASN A 729 -10.03 9.20 -1.35
N ASP A 730 -10.73 8.30 -0.64
CA ASP A 730 -10.32 6.90 -0.51
C ASP A 730 -10.30 6.20 -1.88
N ALA A 731 -11.32 6.42 -2.71
CA ALA A 731 -11.40 5.84 -4.06
C ALA A 731 -10.29 6.39 -4.99
N VAL A 732 -9.97 7.69 -4.91
CA VAL A 732 -8.85 8.30 -5.65
C VAL A 732 -7.52 7.74 -5.20
N SER A 733 -7.32 7.55 -3.90
CA SER A 733 -6.09 6.92 -3.36
C SER A 733 -5.94 5.47 -3.84
N GLU A 734 -7.04 4.73 -3.92
CA GLU A 734 -7.02 3.36 -4.47
C GLU A 734 -6.72 3.35 -5.98
N LEU A 735 -7.29 4.29 -6.75
CA LEU A 735 -6.99 4.44 -8.17
C LEU A 735 -5.53 4.84 -8.42
N ASP A 736 -4.95 5.68 -7.57
CA ASP A 736 -3.53 6.04 -7.64
C ASP A 736 -2.66 4.80 -7.42
N ARG A 737 -2.94 4.01 -6.38
CA ARG A 737 -2.25 2.75 -6.12
C ARG A 737 -2.34 1.78 -7.30
N GLN A 738 -3.53 1.61 -7.88
CA GLN A 738 -3.73 0.75 -9.05
C GLN A 738 -3.01 1.29 -10.30
N THR A 739 -2.98 2.62 -10.48
CA THR A 739 -2.27 3.26 -11.59
C THR A 739 -0.76 3.05 -11.48
N GLN A 740 -0.19 3.16 -10.28
CA GLN A 740 1.21 2.84 -10.01
C GLN A 740 1.51 1.35 -10.24
N GLN A 741 0.59 0.45 -9.84
CA GLN A 741 0.71 -0.97 -10.15
C GLN A 741 0.68 -1.23 -11.66
N ASN A 742 -0.20 -0.57 -12.41
CA ASN A 742 -0.24 -0.69 -13.87
C ASN A 742 1.07 -0.23 -14.51
N ALA A 743 1.65 0.88 -14.06
CA ALA A 743 2.95 1.35 -14.53
C ALA A 743 4.07 0.34 -14.23
N MET A 744 4.06 -0.26 -13.04
CA MET A 744 5.03 -1.28 -12.62
C MET A 744 4.89 -2.56 -13.46
N VAL A 745 3.68 -3.10 -13.59
CA VAL A 745 3.39 -4.29 -14.40
C VAL A 745 3.74 -4.03 -15.87
N SER A 746 3.46 -2.83 -16.37
CA SER A 746 3.88 -2.40 -17.71
C SER A 746 5.39 -2.46 -17.86
N SER A 747 6.16 -1.94 -16.88
CA SER A 747 7.63 -2.02 -16.92
C SER A 747 8.13 -3.47 -16.90
N GLN A 748 7.58 -4.32 -16.04
CA GLN A 748 7.97 -5.74 -15.99
C GLN A 748 7.62 -6.47 -17.29
N THR A 749 6.46 -6.18 -17.86
CA THR A 749 6.03 -6.78 -19.15
C THR A 749 6.93 -6.30 -20.29
N HIS A 750 7.43 -5.06 -20.22
CA HIS A 750 8.41 -4.53 -21.18
C HIS A 750 9.69 -5.37 -21.15
N ASP A 751 10.24 -5.61 -19.95
CA ASP A 751 11.47 -6.41 -19.78
C ASP A 751 11.28 -7.84 -20.26
N ILE A 752 10.14 -8.48 -19.93
CA ILE A 752 9.79 -9.81 -20.42
C ILE A 752 9.70 -9.84 -21.94
N ALA A 753 9.10 -8.81 -22.56
CA ALA A 753 8.98 -8.73 -24.00
C ALA A 753 10.35 -8.54 -24.68
N LEU A 754 11.28 -7.78 -24.08
CA LEU A 754 12.66 -7.66 -24.56
C LEU A 754 13.40 -9.00 -24.49
N VAL A 755 13.31 -9.72 -23.37
CA VAL A 755 13.92 -11.06 -23.23
C VAL A 755 13.32 -12.04 -24.22
N THR A 756 12.00 -11.98 -24.43
CA THR A 756 11.30 -12.83 -25.41
C THR A 756 11.76 -12.54 -26.84
N ASP A 757 11.96 -11.26 -27.19
CA ASP A 757 12.54 -10.84 -28.48
C ASP A 757 13.97 -11.34 -28.66
N GLU A 758 14.79 -11.30 -27.61
CA GLU A 758 16.16 -11.83 -27.63
C GLU A 758 16.18 -13.35 -27.84
N ILE A 759 15.37 -14.11 -27.08
CA ILE A 759 15.22 -15.56 -27.24
C ILE A 759 14.74 -15.90 -28.66
N ALA A 760 13.76 -15.15 -29.18
CA ALA A 760 13.26 -15.34 -30.54
C ALA A 760 14.38 -15.19 -31.59
N LYS A 761 15.20 -14.13 -31.46
CA LYS A 761 16.36 -13.88 -32.33
C LYS A 761 17.41 -14.97 -32.20
N GLU A 762 17.67 -15.49 -31.00
CA GLU A 762 18.57 -16.62 -30.79
C GLU A 762 18.07 -17.90 -31.48
N ILE A 763 16.78 -18.24 -31.36
CA ILE A 763 16.17 -19.38 -32.05
C ILE A 763 16.33 -19.25 -33.56
N VAL A 764 16.04 -18.07 -34.12
CA VAL A 764 16.18 -17.81 -35.56
C VAL A 764 17.65 -17.91 -35.99
N LYS A 765 18.57 -17.34 -35.21
CA LYS A 765 20.02 -17.42 -35.45
C LYS A 765 20.51 -18.87 -35.43
N GLU A 766 20.07 -19.65 -34.46
CA GLU A 766 20.44 -21.05 -34.27
C GLU A 766 19.83 -21.95 -35.35
N ALA A 767 18.62 -21.67 -35.84
CA ALA A 767 18.09 -22.33 -37.03
C ALA A 767 18.90 -21.95 -38.28
N ASN A 768 19.25 -20.67 -38.44
CA ASN A 768 20.02 -20.18 -39.58
C ASN A 768 21.47 -20.68 -39.63
N SER A 769 22.06 -21.12 -38.51
CA SER A 769 23.40 -21.71 -38.50
C SER A 769 23.46 -23.12 -39.11
N LYS A 770 22.30 -23.75 -39.35
CA LYS A 770 22.16 -25.11 -39.89
C LYS A 770 21.70 -25.05 -41.36
N GLU A 771 22.02 -26.09 -42.13
CA GLU A 771 21.57 -26.22 -43.52
C GLU A 771 20.42 -27.23 -43.62
N PHE A 772 19.25 -26.75 -44.05
CA PHE A 772 18.02 -27.54 -44.14
C PHE A 772 17.09 -26.99 -45.24
N ILE A 773 16.21 -27.84 -45.75
CA ILE A 773 15.25 -27.56 -46.81
C ILE A 773 14.16 -26.62 -46.28
N GLY A 774 13.88 -25.55 -47.03
CA GLY A 774 12.87 -24.55 -46.67
C GLY A 774 13.38 -23.41 -45.78
N LYS A 775 14.69 -23.40 -45.45
CA LYS A 775 15.36 -22.36 -44.67
C LYS A 775 15.01 -20.94 -45.12
N ASP A 776 15.15 -20.62 -46.40
CA ASP A 776 14.95 -19.25 -46.89
C ASP A 776 13.48 -18.89 -47.17
N SER A 777 12.60 -19.88 -47.18
CA SER A 777 11.16 -19.69 -47.40
C SER A 777 10.34 -19.53 -46.12
N ALA A 778 10.95 -19.72 -44.95
CA ALA A 778 10.29 -19.60 -43.65
C ALA A 778 9.77 -18.17 -43.39
N LYS A 779 8.51 -18.04 -42.95
CA LYS A 779 7.87 -16.77 -42.58
C LYS A 779 7.14 -16.91 -41.25
N ALA A 780 7.03 -15.81 -40.51
CA ALA A 780 6.21 -15.74 -39.30
C ALA A 780 4.75 -16.13 -39.59
N ARG A 781 4.09 -16.74 -38.60
CA ARG A 781 2.65 -17.01 -38.67
C ARG A 781 1.88 -15.73 -38.35
N ASP A 782 0.89 -15.42 -39.18
CA ASP A 782 0.02 -14.26 -38.99
C ASP A 782 -1.13 -14.62 -38.02
N PHE A 783 -0.92 -14.37 -36.72
CA PHE A 783 -1.94 -14.54 -35.69
C PHE A 783 -2.92 -13.36 -35.60
N HIS A 784 -2.66 -12.24 -36.30
CA HIS A 784 -3.41 -10.99 -36.14
C HIS A 784 -4.58 -10.82 -37.13
N LYS A 785 -4.81 -11.76 -38.06
CA LYS A 785 -5.93 -11.70 -39.00
C LYS A 785 -7.30 -12.12 -38.46
N SER A 786 -7.39 -12.58 -37.21
CA SER A 786 -8.67 -12.97 -36.60
C SER A 786 -9.02 -12.01 -35.46
N ASN A 787 -10.08 -11.22 -35.68
CA ASN A 787 -10.82 -10.39 -34.73
C ASN A 787 -10.20 -9.04 -34.35
N THR A 788 -10.33 -8.05 -35.23
CA THR A 788 -10.41 -6.65 -34.80
C THR A 788 -11.44 -5.88 -35.63
N THR A 789 -12.71 -6.22 -35.46
CA THR A 789 -13.79 -5.22 -35.54
C THR A 789 -14.07 -4.75 -34.11
N VAL A 790 -13.16 -3.96 -33.54
CA VAL A 790 -13.54 -3.08 -32.42
C VAL A 790 -13.97 -1.77 -33.06
N ALA A 791 -15.27 -1.55 -33.09
CA ALA A 791 -15.87 -0.32 -33.55
C ALA A 791 -15.26 0.86 -32.77
N THR A 792 -14.54 1.72 -33.47
CA THR A 792 -14.19 3.05 -33.00
C THR A 792 -15.47 3.88 -32.91
N THR A 793 -16.20 3.78 -31.80
CA THR A 793 -17.21 4.78 -31.46
C THR A 793 -16.52 6.02 -30.91
N SER A 794 -16.33 6.98 -31.81
CA SER A 794 -16.19 8.42 -31.59
C SER A 794 -16.62 8.91 -30.20
N ASN A 795 -15.70 9.64 -29.57
CA ASN A 795 -15.92 10.70 -28.58
C ASN A 795 -17.36 11.21 -28.51
N LYS A 796 -18.07 10.88 -27.44
CA LYS A 796 -19.13 11.72 -26.87
C LYS A 796 -18.88 11.87 -25.38
N LYS A 797 -18.72 13.14 -24.95
CA LYS A 797 -18.74 13.55 -23.55
C LYS A 797 -19.90 12.87 -22.81
N PRO A 798 -19.72 12.40 -21.56
CA PRO A 798 -20.84 11.90 -20.78
C PRO A 798 -21.77 13.07 -20.48
N THR A 799 -23.04 12.94 -20.87
CA THR A 799 -24.10 13.85 -20.43
C THR A 799 -24.60 13.29 -19.11
N ILE A 800 -24.44 14.04 -18.02
CA ILE A 800 -24.99 13.69 -16.71
C ILE A 800 -26.51 13.63 -16.83
N LYS A 801 -27.11 12.45 -16.66
CA LYS A 801 -28.55 12.31 -16.46
C LYS A 801 -28.86 12.49 -14.97
N ASN A 802 -29.77 13.43 -14.69
CA ASN A 802 -30.37 13.62 -13.37
C ASN A 802 -30.87 12.29 -12.81
N ILE A 803 -30.44 11.98 -11.59
CA ILE A 803 -30.99 10.92 -10.77
C ILE A 803 -32.30 11.46 -10.17
N GLU A 804 -33.43 10.89 -10.58
CA GLU A 804 -34.71 11.09 -9.90
C GLU A 804 -34.68 10.41 -8.53
N LYS A 805 -35.07 11.18 -7.51
CA LYS A 805 -35.38 10.72 -6.15
C LYS A 805 -36.40 9.58 -6.23
N LYS A 806 -36.05 8.38 -5.71
CA LYS A 806 -37.04 7.38 -5.32
C LYS A 806 -37.10 7.28 -3.80
N GLU A 807 -38.34 7.39 -3.31
CA GLU A 807 -38.74 7.34 -1.92
C GLU A 807 -38.37 6.02 -1.23
N SER A 808 -38.29 6.16 0.10
CA SER A 808 -38.07 5.17 1.14
C SER A 808 -38.73 3.81 0.93
N ILE A 809 -37.97 2.74 1.15
CA ILE A 809 -38.51 1.48 1.67
C ILE A 809 -37.67 1.08 2.89
N LYS A 810 -38.41 0.85 3.97
CA LYS A 810 -38.00 0.37 5.28
C LYS A 810 -37.81 -1.15 5.25
N ASP A 811 -36.90 -1.61 6.10
CA ASP A 811 -36.73 -2.98 6.63
C ASP A 811 -36.31 -4.09 5.64
N SER A 812 -35.08 -4.57 5.80
CA SER A 812 -34.84 -5.86 6.48
C SER A 812 -33.35 -6.16 6.58
N GLU A 813 -32.94 -6.57 7.77
CA GLU A 813 -31.70 -7.28 8.09
C GLU A 813 -31.37 -8.35 7.04
N GLU A 814 -30.14 -8.31 6.52
CA GLU A 814 -29.26 -9.45 6.22
C GLU A 814 -28.03 -8.91 5.46
N TRP A 815 -26.94 -9.68 5.43
CA TRP A 815 -25.59 -9.36 4.94
C TRP A 815 -24.58 -8.86 5.99
N GLU A 816 -24.46 -9.63 7.08
CA GLU A 816 -23.13 -10.08 7.50
C GLU A 816 -22.63 -11.13 6.47
N ASN A 817 -21.32 -11.07 6.15
CA ASN A 817 -20.53 -11.88 5.22
C ASN A 817 -20.58 -11.49 3.73
N PHE A 818 -19.65 -10.61 3.31
CA PHE A 818 -18.54 -11.01 2.42
C PHE A 818 -17.40 -9.99 2.43
#